data_AF-A0AAE4P4L5-F1
#
_entry.id   AF-A0AAE4P4L5-F1
#
_cell.length_a   1.000
_cell.length_b   1.000
_cell.length_c   1.000
_cell.angle_alpha   90.00
_cell.angle_beta   90.00
_cell.angle_gamma   90.00
#
_symmetry.space_group_name_H-M   'P 1'
#
loop_
_entity.id
_entity.type
_entity.pdbx_description
1 polymer ?
#
loop_
_entity_poly.entity_id
_entity_poly.type
_entity_poly.pdbx_seq_one_letter_code
_entity_poly.pdbx_strand_id
1 'polypeptide(L)'
;MSENSLAYKDDDISVIEGNKDELIVFKNIKDKHSFLELLKLNNQNNNRTLVALHSGENTKKFMGKYQNYTGKIFLCLDGDRAGNMMTLKILTDMNGKNIKDIRPLYGISENGNQNLSEYLENKLGVQKKNTILVEQRKSQDGYINTRSNGISDTQHLGTEASERSSGKPIPNSQSEQNGNNQGGQTMGSNHVGNGLAGTGWSDLGNAARERPSSGAQPQNDEEDEGRKHSVGGIISGRTLSDRTGSELNTSHKNNEDVAILISKYKGQKVNNEQVAEIVSATCFVSRDRKIILSENFNLTDDLKDICSQFKSGGTAKEGRGILDEYYTDSKIVDAIRNLIKDQFKNRQEISVLEPSVGTGNFLYAAKELGVKTNVTAFEINETTAKIAKVFHPEADIHLRSFETEFIDERGNKREFSEKYDLVIGNPPYGEHRGLYKGLGEEPKISKYEDYFVKRSLDSLKPDGILAMVLPSGWLNRQSQLKNAQLIEGFRLPSGVFAGTGIGTDIIILKKDSQKISRDISDYFEINPEKILGETREKTNRFGRKENYVHGNLEDALLKIERLRGKIEVERIGNLFEDLFLEAEESKIILKNKDSEDKSESITETKPDEVYLTETHEKVEQVLLALNAVKFKSPAITKEIDKYKELQSQITNESQKFDQNRIDDILQRADKIIQSYSGKNTEYRIQTQVELKKGVLKYQFLKSDDIVNTSLQNSSELSKQQIEAFQDTSYDGTLHNHGKHSQFANYIGGKWVHDFYYAEGNIYAKLQQLEKDKDIIGSGTAGQYEKQKALLESVLPKAKSLDEIFISPNHEFIHQFDLGYIEKDQWNSSTRQTEAVMVSYNLAEKFKDFVGTLSSEAFAGSSAWEVRSFVDNETVTGSDKERNALVRERRKAAANDLFYKFLREELSDELRERFVKDFNRNYNNIHVPDYSKFPLFSKIHKNFRGRELKLTEVQKAGIGRQTTKGVGLLAHEVGFGKTLSGILSMHEAVERGNAKRPLIVVPNESILKQWVETIFETIPNAKMNVLGNLGKDYDLSKFDNKDGEITIVTYEGFNNIGFSESITQELASKFSYISESELKSVNAISERDFQKELEKEKEVEGKMKRGKIYDWEDFGFDHLTYDEVHNANHIVGKVRVEDRRFASDFRSQNQQTSKLGINTWMAAQYIQDKNNGRNITLLSATPFTNKPLEYYSILSLIANKRLEESGYFNVNNFFETFMEADNDMEIDARGDVKFKANVR
;
A
#
# COMPACT_ATOMS: atom_id res chain seq x y z
N MET A 1 8.73 26.77 -50.10
CA MET A 1 7.85 26.51 -51.25
C MET A 1 6.44 26.33 -50.70
N SER A 2 5.39 26.93 -51.25
CA SER A 2 5.29 28.06 -52.20
C SER A 2 3.82 28.43 -52.26
N GLU A 3 3.50 29.73 -52.30
CA GLU A 3 2.12 30.14 -52.59
C GLU A 3 1.76 29.73 -54.01
N ASN A 4 0.61 29.09 -54.18
CA ASN A 4 -0.10 29.05 -55.45
C ASN A 4 -1.58 28.82 -55.15
N SER A 5 -2.42 29.75 -55.61
CA SER A 5 -3.86 29.73 -55.40
C SER A 5 -4.54 28.83 -56.43
N LEU A 6 -5.61 28.12 -56.04
CA LEU A 6 -6.52 27.47 -56.98
C LEU A 6 -7.91 27.27 -56.35
N ALA A 7 -8.92 27.82 -57.04
CA ALA A 7 -10.36 27.56 -56.89
C ALA A 7 -10.96 27.53 -55.47
N TYR A 8 -11.54 28.67 -55.05
CA TYR A 8 -12.78 28.61 -54.26
C TYR A 8 -13.86 27.92 -55.12
N LYS A 9 -14.44 26.85 -54.58
CA LYS A 9 -15.76 26.32 -54.95
C LYS A 9 -16.61 26.24 -53.69
N ASP A 10 -17.93 26.30 -53.85
CA ASP A 10 -18.86 26.21 -52.73
C ASP A 10 -18.71 24.88 -51.98
N ASP A 11 -18.28 24.98 -50.73
CA ASP A 11 -18.27 23.92 -49.74
C ASP A 11 -18.27 24.63 -48.37
N ASP A 12 -19.37 24.58 -47.61
CA ASP A 12 -19.50 25.29 -46.33
C ASP A 12 -18.55 24.76 -45.23
N ILE A 13 -17.74 23.76 -45.57
CA ILE A 13 -16.84 23.00 -44.72
C ILE A 13 -15.47 22.99 -45.41
N SER A 14 -14.48 23.67 -44.86
CA SER A 14 -13.13 23.69 -45.45
C SER A 14 -12.33 22.44 -45.06
N VAL A 15 -11.77 21.76 -46.06
CA VAL A 15 -10.99 20.53 -45.92
C VAL A 15 -9.53 20.76 -46.34
N ILE A 16 -8.59 20.13 -45.64
CA ILE A 16 -7.18 19.99 -46.05
C ILE A 16 -6.89 18.50 -46.02
N GLU A 17 -6.66 17.87 -47.16
CA GLU A 17 -6.48 16.42 -47.23
C GLU A 17 -5.17 15.93 -46.60
N GLY A 18 -5.25 14.78 -45.94
CA GLY A 18 -4.11 14.01 -45.44
C GLY A 18 -3.87 12.74 -46.24
N ASN A 19 -2.82 12.01 -45.88
CA ASN A 19 -2.42 10.74 -46.50
C ASN A 19 -2.56 9.53 -45.55
N LYS A 20 -3.33 9.69 -44.46
CA LYS A 20 -3.85 8.61 -43.62
C LYS A 20 -5.37 8.59 -43.63
N ASP A 21 -5.94 7.41 -43.42
CA ASP A 21 -7.38 7.19 -43.17
C ASP A 21 -7.77 7.62 -41.73
N GLU A 22 -7.43 8.86 -41.38
CA GLU A 22 -7.69 9.52 -40.09
C GLU A 22 -8.01 11.01 -40.37
N LEU A 23 -9.22 11.46 -40.00
CA LEU A 23 -9.64 12.85 -40.15
C LEU A 23 -9.90 13.53 -38.79
N ILE A 24 -9.72 14.85 -38.72
CA ILE A 24 -9.98 15.66 -37.51
C ILE A 24 -10.96 16.79 -37.85
N VAL A 25 -11.98 16.97 -37.02
CA VAL A 25 -13.06 17.96 -37.18
C VAL A 25 -12.92 19.10 -36.17
N PHE A 26 -12.90 20.33 -36.66
CA PHE A 26 -12.84 21.59 -35.89
C PHE A 26 -14.10 22.43 -36.13
N LYS A 27 -14.51 23.27 -35.18
CA LYS A 27 -15.66 24.17 -35.36
C LYS A 27 -15.34 25.29 -36.34
N ASN A 28 -14.14 25.86 -36.28
CA ASN A 28 -13.71 27.01 -37.06
C ASN A 28 -12.31 26.82 -37.69
N ILE A 29 -11.90 27.77 -38.55
CA ILE A 29 -10.59 27.74 -39.24
C ILE A 29 -9.41 28.09 -38.30
N LYS A 30 -9.59 28.92 -37.27
CA LYS A 30 -8.50 29.30 -36.34
C LYS A 30 -7.95 28.05 -35.66
N ASP A 31 -8.82 27.19 -35.11
CA ASP A 31 -8.39 25.95 -34.45
C ASP A 31 -7.73 24.94 -35.38
N LYS A 32 -8.17 24.87 -36.64
CA LYS A 32 -7.50 24.08 -37.69
C LYS A 32 -6.05 24.56 -37.93
N HIS A 33 -5.80 25.88 -37.89
CA HIS A 33 -4.45 26.42 -37.95
C HIS A 33 -3.67 26.25 -36.65
N SER A 34 -4.30 26.42 -35.49
CA SER A 34 -3.70 26.16 -34.18
C SER A 34 -3.24 24.70 -34.04
N PHE A 35 -3.98 23.73 -34.61
CA PHE A 35 -3.53 22.34 -34.71
C PHE A 35 -2.27 22.19 -35.59
N LEU A 36 -2.23 22.84 -36.76
CA LEU A 36 -1.06 22.83 -37.63
C LEU A 36 0.17 23.50 -36.98
N GLU A 37 -0.02 24.51 -36.15
CA GLU A 37 1.04 25.18 -35.40
C GLU A 37 1.51 24.37 -34.19
N LEU A 38 0.60 23.69 -33.47
CA LEU A 38 0.96 22.69 -32.47
C LEU A 38 1.79 21.54 -33.05
N LEU A 39 1.47 21.09 -34.28
CA LEU A 39 2.28 20.11 -34.99
C LEU A 39 3.69 20.65 -35.30
N LYS A 40 3.80 21.88 -35.84
CA LYS A 40 5.10 22.54 -36.08
C LYS A 40 5.95 22.67 -34.80
N LEU A 41 5.35 23.11 -33.69
CA LEU A 41 6.03 23.23 -32.39
C LEU A 41 6.52 21.89 -31.83
N ASN A 42 5.91 20.78 -32.26
CA ASN A 42 6.34 19.42 -31.93
C ASN A 42 7.26 18.79 -33.01
N ASN A 43 7.71 19.56 -34.02
CA ASN A 43 8.45 19.10 -35.21
C ASN A 43 7.74 17.97 -35.99
N GLN A 44 6.42 18.07 -36.14
CA GLN A 44 5.58 17.09 -36.86
C GLN A 44 4.93 17.71 -38.10
N ASN A 45 4.88 16.93 -39.19
CA ASN A 45 4.11 17.26 -40.39
C ASN A 45 2.69 16.70 -40.28
N ASN A 46 1.69 17.44 -40.78
CA ASN A 46 0.34 16.91 -40.86
C ASN A 46 0.25 15.76 -41.88
N ASN A 47 -0.42 14.68 -41.49
CA ASN A 47 -0.73 13.52 -42.34
C ASN A 47 -2.21 13.08 -42.24
N ARG A 48 -3.06 13.92 -41.64
CA ARG A 48 -4.50 13.67 -41.41
C ARG A 48 -5.36 14.65 -42.17
N THR A 49 -6.55 14.24 -42.61
CA THR A 49 -7.50 15.15 -43.26
C THR A 49 -8.09 16.09 -42.21
N LEU A 50 -7.89 17.40 -42.36
CA LEU A 50 -8.34 18.41 -41.40
C LEU A 50 -9.58 19.15 -41.93
N VAL A 51 -10.68 19.02 -41.22
CA VAL A 51 -12.01 19.50 -41.60
C VAL A 51 -12.45 20.60 -40.63
N ALA A 52 -12.84 21.77 -41.12
CA ALA A 52 -13.42 22.84 -40.29
C ALA A 52 -14.85 23.16 -40.73
N LEU A 53 -15.81 23.13 -39.79
CA LEU A 53 -17.25 23.20 -40.08
C LEU A 53 -17.79 24.61 -40.33
N HIS A 54 -17.10 25.64 -39.84
CA HIS A 54 -17.46 27.07 -39.82
C HIS A 54 -18.74 27.44 -39.04
N SER A 55 -19.80 26.64 -39.11
CA SER A 55 -21.08 26.84 -38.41
C SER A 55 -21.63 25.50 -37.90
N GLY A 56 -22.40 25.54 -36.81
CA GLY A 56 -23.08 24.36 -36.27
C GLY A 56 -24.13 23.77 -37.20
N GLU A 57 -24.69 24.56 -38.11
CA GLU A 57 -25.66 24.10 -39.13
C GLU A 57 -25.01 23.12 -40.13
N ASN A 58 -23.73 23.32 -40.43
CA ASN A 58 -22.95 22.48 -41.33
C ASN A 58 -22.62 21.11 -40.74
N THR A 59 -22.92 20.86 -39.45
CA THR A 59 -22.82 19.51 -38.84
C THR A 59 -23.61 18.49 -39.65
N LYS A 60 -24.81 18.82 -40.16
CA LYS A 60 -25.59 17.92 -41.05
C LYS A 60 -24.87 17.63 -42.37
N LYS A 61 -24.28 18.66 -42.99
CA LYS A 61 -23.51 18.53 -44.25
C LYS A 61 -22.28 17.66 -44.06
N PHE A 62 -21.58 17.81 -42.93
CA PHE A 62 -20.44 16.96 -42.55
C PHE A 62 -20.85 15.49 -42.42
N MET A 63 -21.88 15.21 -41.62
CA MET A 63 -22.32 13.82 -41.37
C MET A 63 -22.78 13.13 -42.64
N GLY A 64 -23.42 13.84 -43.58
CA GLY A 64 -23.74 13.32 -44.91
C GLY A 64 -22.49 13.06 -45.77
N LYS A 65 -21.57 14.03 -45.86
CA LYS A 65 -20.35 13.92 -46.67
C LYS A 65 -19.41 12.79 -46.22
N TYR A 66 -19.39 12.48 -44.93
CA TYR A 66 -18.55 11.43 -44.34
C TYR A 66 -19.33 10.21 -43.82
N GLN A 67 -20.62 10.04 -44.16
CA GLN A 67 -21.45 8.93 -43.69
C GLN A 67 -20.84 7.55 -44.03
N ASN A 68 -20.24 7.42 -45.21
CA ASN A 68 -19.61 6.20 -45.69
C ASN A 68 -18.10 6.11 -45.38
N TYR A 69 -17.54 7.07 -44.66
CA TYR A 69 -16.13 7.05 -44.27
C TYR A 69 -15.81 5.84 -43.36
N THR A 70 -14.68 5.18 -43.61
CA THR A 70 -14.27 3.94 -42.92
C THR A 70 -13.11 4.14 -41.95
N GLY A 71 -12.32 5.21 -42.14
CA GLY A 71 -11.25 5.60 -41.22
C GLY A 71 -11.73 6.18 -39.90
N LYS A 72 -10.78 6.71 -39.12
CA LYS A 72 -11.07 7.29 -37.80
C LYS A 72 -11.45 8.76 -37.89
N ILE A 73 -12.45 9.15 -37.12
CA ILE A 73 -12.92 10.54 -36.99
C ILE A 73 -12.55 11.05 -35.60
N PHE A 74 -11.76 12.11 -35.52
CA PHE A 74 -11.43 12.77 -34.26
C PHE A 74 -12.18 14.09 -34.14
N LEU A 75 -12.91 14.31 -33.04
CA LEU A 75 -13.67 15.54 -32.81
C LEU A 75 -12.87 16.48 -31.90
N CYS A 76 -12.57 17.68 -32.41
CA CYS A 76 -11.86 18.74 -31.73
C CYS A 76 -12.61 20.07 -31.93
N LEU A 77 -13.91 20.03 -31.66
CA LEU A 77 -14.77 21.22 -31.62
C LEU A 77 -14.50 22.03 -30.34
N ASP A 78 -15.15 23.18 -30.20
CA ASP A 78 -15.06 24.00 -28.99
C ASP A 78 -15.59 23.25 -27.74
N GLY A 79 -15.17 23.73 -26.58
CA GLY A 79 -15.67 23.33 -25.27
C GLY A 79 -17.01 23.95 -24.91
N ASP A 80 -17.47 24.97 -25.66
CA ASP A 80 -18.71 25.69 -25.41
C ASP A 80 -19.98 24.83 -25.60
N ARG A 81 -21.10 25.30 -25.05
CA ARG A 81 -22.41 24.61 -25.10
C ARG A 81 -22.83 24.21 -26.53
N ALA A 82 -22.47 25.03 -27.52
CA ALA A 82 -22.71 24.74 -28.93
C ALA A 82 -21.80 23.61 -29.45
N GLY A 83 -20.49 23.65 -29.18
CA GLY A 83 -19.52 22.60 -29.51
C GLY A 83 -19.81 21.28 -28.81
N ASN A 84 -20.28 21.31 -27.55
CA ASN A 84 -20.80 20.16 -26.83
C ASN A 84 -22.00 19.52 -27.56
N MET A 85 -23.00 20.33 -27.92
CA MET A 85 -24.18 19.86 -28.67
C MET A 85 -23.82 19.31 -30.05
N MET A 86 -22.89 19.94 -30.78
CA MET A 86 -22.38 19.42 -32.06
C MET A 86 -21.63 18.09 -31.90
N THR A 87 -20.79 17.97 -30.86
CA THR A 87 -20.00 16.75 -30.60
C THR A 87 -20.90 15.58 -30.24
N LEU A 88 -21.84 15.77 -29.31
CA LEU A 88 -22.86 14.78 -28.95
C LEU A 88 -23.70 14.38 -30.17
N LYS A 89 -24.05 15.34 -31.04
CA LYS A 89 -24.82 15.06 -32.26
C LYS A 89 -24.06 14.18 -33.24
N ILE A 90 -22.79 14.48 -33.53
CA ILE A 90 -21.98 13.65 -34.43
C ILE A 90 -21.80 12.24 -33.85
N LEU A 91 -21.56 12.12 -32.54
CA LEU A 91 -21.43 10.82 -31.87
C LEU A 91 -22.74 9.99 -31.90
N THR A 92 -23.90 10.65 -31.87
CA THR A 92 -25.22 9.98 -31.87
C THR A 92 -25.69 9.64 -33.29
N ASP A 93 -25.66 10.61 -34.20
CA ASP A 93 -26.18 10.47 -35.58
C ASP A 93 -25.25 9.60 -36.46
N MET A 94 -23.96 9.46 -36.10
CA MET A 94 -23.00 8.56 -36.78
C MET A 94 -22.57 7.36 -35.90
N ASN A 95 -23.49 6.86 -35.07
CA ASN A 95 -23.25 5.68 -34.21
C ASN A 95 -22.74 4.46 -35.03
N GLY A 96 -21.84 3.67 -34.44
CA GLY A 96 -21.18 2.54 -35.08
C GLY A 96 -19.92 2.89 -35.90
N LYS A 97 -19.56 4.18 -36.04
CA LYS A 97 -18.29 4.62 -36.65
C LYS A 97 -17.18 4.76 -35.60
N ASN A 98 -15.92 4.71 -36.05
CA ASN A 98 -14.74 4.88 -35.18
C ASN A 98 -14.48 6.36 -34.88
N ILE A 99 -15.38 6.96 -34.11
CA ILE A 99 -15.37 8.38 -33.73
C ILE A 99 -14.84 8.53 -32.31
N LYS A 100 -13.95 9.50 -32.09
CA LYS A 100 -13.39 9.81 -30.77
C LYS A 100 -13.34 11.31 -30.52
N ASP A 101 -13.95 11.76 -29.43
CA ASP A 101 -13.71 13.09 -28.88
C ASP A 101 -12.25 13.18 -28.38
N ILE A 102 -11.52 14.20 -28.83
CA ILE A 102 -10.15 14.49 -28.41
C ILE A 102 -10.02 15.83 -27.68
N ARG A 103 -11.13 16.56 -27.45
CA ARG A 103 -11.17 17.78 -26.64
C ARG A 103 -10.57 17.58 -25.23
N PRO A 104 -10.80 16.45 -24.52
CA PRO A 104 -10.15 16.19 -23.24
C PRO A 104 -8.61 16.13 -23.29
N LEU A 105 -8.00 15.78 -24.45
CA LEU A 105 -6.53 15.72 -24.59
C LEU A 105 -5.88 17.11 -24.59
N TYR A 106 -6.65 18.15 -24.86
CA TYR A 106 -6.23 19.55 -24.83
C TYR A 106 -6.88 20.33 -23.67
N GLY A 107 -7.54 19.62 -22.75
CA GLY A 107 -8.33 20.25 -21.67
C GLY A 107 -9.43 21.17 -22.19
N ILE A 108 -10.04 20.84 -23.34
CA ILE A 108 -11.09 21.66 -23.96
C ILE A 108 -12.44 21.28 -23.35
N SER A 109 -13.08 22.22 -22.66
CA SER A 109 -14.39 22.07 -21.97
C SER A 109 -14.92 23.43 -21.53
N GLU A 110 -16.18 23.52 -21.06
CA GLU A 110 -16.79 24.77 -20.58
C GLU A 110 -15.98 25.42 -19.43
N ASN A 111 -15.30 24.62 -18.60
CA ASN A 111 -14.44 25.06 -17.49
C ASN A 111 -12.93 24.92 -17.79
N GLY A 112 -12.55 24.78 -19.05
CA GLY A 112 -11.16 24.61 -19.48
C GLY A 112 -10.79 25.58 -20.59
N ASN A 113 -9.91 25.17 -21.51
CA ASN A 113 -9.69 25.92 -22.75
C ASN A 113 -11.00 25.87 -23.56
N GLN A 114 -11.52 27.00 -24.03
CA GLN A 114 -12.76 27.03 -24.80
C GLN A 114 -12.56 26.45 -26.22
N ASN A 115 -11.33 26.46 -26.73
CA ASN A 115 -10.95 25.88 -28.01
C ASN A 115 -9.44 25.55 -28.08
N LEU A 116 -8.98 25.02 -29.22
CA LEU A 116 -7.59 24.58 -29.40
C LEU A 116 -6.61 25.74 -29.56
N SER A 117 -7.09 26.89 -30.02
CA SER A 117 -6.29 28.11 -30.15
C SER A 117 -5.91 28.67 -28.78
N GLU A 118 -6.85 28.69 -27.83
CA GLU A 118 -6.58 29.08 -26.44
C GLU A 118 -5.57 28.12 -25.77
N TYR A 119 -5.71 26.81 -25.99
CA TYR A 119 -4.71 25.82 -25.53
C TYR A 119 -3.30 26.10 -26.09
N LEU A 120 -3.18 26.48 -27.37
CA LEU A 120 -1.91 26.85 -27.99
C LEU A 120 -1.32 28.14 -27.40
N GLU A 121 -2.14 29.17 -27.22
CA GLU A 121 -1.74 30.46 -26.61
C GLU A 121 -1.24 30.25 -25.17
N ASN A 122 -1.96 29.46 -24.37
CA ASN A 122 -1.56 29.05 -23.01
C ASN A 122 -0.25 28.26 -23.01
N LYS A 123 -0.08 27.28 -23.91
CA LYS A 123 1.15 26.46 -24.02
C LYS A 123 2.39 27.30 -24.36
N LEU A 124 2.26 28.28 -25.25
CA LEU A 124 3.34 29.21 -25.62
C LEU A 124 3.70 30.18 -24.47
N GLY A 125 2.70 30.62 -23.69
CA GLY A 125 2.91 31.45 -22.50
C GLY A 125 3.78 30.76 -21.43
N VAL A 126 3.57 29.46 -21.20
CA VAL A 126 4.35 28.66 -20.25
C VAL A 126 5.81 28.51 -20.70
N GLN A 127 6.07 28.26 -21.98
CA GLN A 127 7.45 28.13 -22.50
C GLN A 127 8.27 29.42 -22.30
N LYS A 128 7.67 30.61 -22.52
CA LYS A 128 8.35 31.89 -22.29
C LYS A 128 8.72 32.09 -20.82
N LYS A 129 7.82 31.76 -19.87
CA LYS A 129 8.11 31.86 -18.42
C LYS A 129 9.30 30.98 -17.99
N ASN A 130 9.36 29.75 -18.50
CA ASN A 130 10.44 28.81 -18.14
C ASN A 130 11.83 29.28 -18.63
N THR A 131 11.90 29.97 -19.76
CA THR A 131 13.19 30.50 -20.27
C THR A 131 13.77 31.56 -19.33
N ILE A 132 12.92 32.50 -18.87
CA ILE A 132 13.31 33.61 -17.97
C ILE A 132 13.83 33.09 -16.62
N LEU A 133 13.21 32.03 -16.08
CA LEU A 133 13.61 31.41 -14.81
C LEU A 133 14.99 30.74 -14.84
N VAL A 134 15.49 30.34 -16.02
CA VAL A 134 16.81 29.71 -16.16
C VAL A 134 17.94 30.73 -16.17
N GLU A 135 17.70 31.94 -16.70
CA GLU A 135 18.71 33.01 -16.73
C GLU A 135 18.98 33.59 -15.33
N GLN A 136 17.91 33.80 -14.53
CA GLN A 136 18.03 34.35 -13.17
C GLN A 136 18.84 33.48 -12.20
N ARG A 137 18.97 32.17 -12.43
CA ARG A 137 19.75 31.29 -11.55
C ARG A 137 21.27 31.40 -11.73
N LYS A 138 21.77 32.09 -12.76
CA LYS A 138 23.22 32.26 -12.98
C LYS A 138 23.85 33.44 -12.24
N SER A 139 23.07 34.21 -11.48
CA SER A 139 23.52 35.49 -10.89
C SER A 139 23.48 35.55 -9.34
N GLN A 140 23.35 34.43 -8.63
CA GLN A 140 23.25 34.42 -7.15
C GLN A 140 24.30 33.60 -6.38
N ASP A 141 25.14 32.79 -7.04
CA ASP A 141 26.22 32.04 -6.36
C ASP A 141 27.47 32.91 -6.11
N GLY A 142 27.40 33.84 -5.16
CA GLY A 142 28.55 34.67 -4.76
C GLY A 142 28.38 35.47 -3.47
N TYR A 143 29.31 35.28 -2.51
CA TYR A 143 29.36 35.86 -1.15
C TYR A 143 28.25 35.31 -0.21
N ILE A 144 28.36 35.23 1.12
CA ILE A 144 29.09 36.02 2.15
C ILE A 144 29.68 35.09 3.27
N ASN A 145 30.61 35.59 4.09
CA ASN A 145 31.33 34.89 5.20
C ASN A 145 31.02 35.43 6.62
N THR A 146 31.01 34.55 7.65
CA THR A 146 31.37 34.81 9.09
C THR A 146 30.50 35.82 9.91
N ARG A 147 30.52 35.95 11.26
CA ARG A 147 31.25 35.31 12.40
C ARG A 147 30.43 35.40 13.73
N SER A 148 30.98 34.94 14.86
CA SER A 148 30.36 34.79 16.21
C SER A 148 30.82 35.80 17.29
N ASN A 149 30.04 35.94 18.39
CA ASN A 149 30.38 36.29 19.81
C ASN A 149 29.07 36.51 20.61
N GLY A 150 28.92 36.42 21.94
CA GLY A 150 29.82 36.11 23.09
C GLY A 150 28.99 35.88 24.40
N ILE A 151 29.63 35.61 25.55
CA ILE A 151 29.02 35.04 26.80
C ILE A 151 29.19 35.96 28.03
N SER A 152 28.27 35.96 29.02
CA SER A 152 28.57 36.05 30.48
C SER A 152 27.34 35.89 31.43
N ASP A 153 27.57 35.24 32.58
CA ASP A 153 26.62 34.77 33.62
C ASP A 153 26.18 35.81 34.68
N THR A 154 25.19 35.46 35.55
CA THR A 154 25.40 35.30 37.03
C THR A 154 24.16 34.91 37.89
N GLN A 155 24.26 33.74 38.55
CA GLN A 155 23.94 33.37 39.96
C GLN A 155 22.64 33.77 40.75
N HIS A 156 21.95 32.72 41.27
CA HIS A 156 21.45 32.51 42.67
C HIS A 156 20.34 33.43 43.30
N LEU A 157 19.56 33.07 44.36
CA LEU A 157 19.43 31.87 45.25
C LEU A 157 18.02 31.80 45.94
N GLY A 158 17.61 30.62 46.45
CA GLY A 158 16.52 30.37 47.43
C GLY A 158 15.24 29.71 46.84
N THR A 159 14.61 28.63 47.33
CA THR A 159 14.23 28.09 48.68
C THR A 159 13.17 28.94 49.41
N GLU A 160 12.09 28.41 50.00
CA GLU A 160 11.77 27.02 50.39
C GLU A 160 10.25 26.70 50.47
N ALA A 161 9.94 25.48 50.94
CA ALA A 161 8.64 24.82 51.22
C ALA A 161 7.71 25.56 52.23
N SER A 162 6.53 25.10 52.69
CA SER A 162 5.77 23.81 52.72
C SER A 162 4.26 24.14 52.94
N GLU A 163 3.20 23.28 52.98
CA GLU A 163 2.94 22.11 53.85
C GLU A 163 1.75 21.19 53.40
N ARG A 164 1.59 20.08 54.14
CA ARG A 164 0.55 19.01 54.09
C ARG A 164 -0.42 19.18 55.30
N SER A 165 -1.50 18.43 55.58
CA SER A 165 -2.44 17.53 54.85
C SER A 165 -3.81 17.53 55.63
N SER A 166 -4.57 16.51 56.06
CA SER A 166 -4.54 15.02 56.09
C SER A 166 -5.97 14.44 56.33
N GLY A 167 -6.16 13.11 56.27
CA GLY A 167 -7.39 12.43 56.76
C GLY A 167 -7.24 10.89 56.80
N LYS A 168 -7.65 10.23 57.90
CA LYS A 168 -7.43 8.78 58.20
C LYS A 168 -8.15 8.37 59.52
N PRO A 169 -8.20 7.08 59.95
CA PRO A 169 -8.49 5.78 59.28
C PRO A 169 -9.98 5.39 59.52
N ILE A 170 -10.55 4.21 59.91
CA ILE A 170 -10.28 2.77 60.29
C ILE A 170 -11.67 2.01 60.18
N PRO A 171 -11.92 0.72 60.57
CA PRO A 171 -11.09 -0.51 60.76
C PRO A 171 -11.68 -1.84 60.16
N ASN A 172 -10.91 -2.93 60.29
CA ASN A 172 -11.22 -4.37 60.55
C ASN A 172 -12.59 -5.04 60.21
N SER A 173 -12.53 -6.24 59.60
CA SER A 173 -12.82 -7.54 60.27
C SER A 173 -12.27 -8.75 59.46
N GLN A 174 -12.48 -10.00 59.89
CA GLN A 174 -11.79 -11.23 59.43
C GLN A 174 -12.73 -12.27 58.80
N SER A 175 -12.16 -13.20 58.01
CA SER A 175 -12.51 -14.65 57.79
C SER A 175 -12.23 -15.06 56.33
N GLU A 176 -11.92 -16.31 55.96
CA GLU A 176 -11.34 -17.48 56.66
C GLU A 176 -10.64 -18.37 55.62
N GLN A 177 -9.81 -19.34 56.04
CA GLN A 177 -9.17 -20.32 55.12
C GLN A 177 -9.46 -21.78 55.49
N ASN A 178 -9.85 -22.55 54.48
CA ASN A 178 -9.62 -23.99 54.32
C ASN A 178 -9.10 -24.13 52.86
N GLY A 179 -8.11 -24.95 52.47
CA GLY A 179 -7.69 -26.27 52.96
C GLY A 179 -7.78 -27.23 51.74
N ASN A 180 -6.86 -28.16 51.45
CA ASN A 180 -5.68 -28.60 52.21
C ASN A 180 -4.72 -29.45 51.32
N ASN A 181 -3.40 -29.23 51.39
CA ASN A 181 -2.31 -30.18 51.06
C ASN A 181 -2.20 -30.79 49.61
N GLN A 182 -1.09 -31.42 49.17
CA GLN A 182 0.16 -31.84 49.84
C GLN A 182 1.39 -31.90 48.90
N GLY A 183 2.60 -31.71 49.44
CA GLY A 183 3.88 -32.23 48.89
C GLY A 183 4.59 -31.38 47.81
N GLY A 184 5.90 -31.09 47.88
CA GLY A 184 6.81 -31.08 49.04
C GLY A 184 8.20 -31.70 48.80
N GLN A 185 9.23 -30.86 48.67
CA GLN A 185 10.56 -31.04 49.30
C GLN A 185 11.40 -29.75 49.18
N THR A 186 12.38 -29.58 50.06
CA THR A 186 13.17 -28.35 50.29
C THR A 186 14.68 -28.67 50.36
N MET A 187 15.48 -27.69 50.80
CA MET A 187 16.93 -27.70 51.10
C MET A 187 17.86 -27.31 49.93
N GLY A 188 18.75 -26.31 50.05
CA GLY A 188 18.83 -25.26 51.09
C GLY A 188 20.21 -24.59 51.26
N SER A 189 20.25 -23.47 52.01
CA SER A 189 21.42 -22.78 52.64
C SER A 189 22.52 -22.20 51.72
N ASN A 190 23.25 -21.11 52.00
CA ASN A 190 23.31 -20.03 53.04
C ASN A 190 24.27 -18.92 52.47
N HIS A 191 24.65 -17.74 53.01
CA HIS A 191 24.46 -16.80 54.16
C HIS A 191 25.26 -15.49 53.79
N VAL A 192 25.49 -14.38 54.51
CA VAL A 192 24.93 -13.46 55.57
C VAL A 192 25.98 -12.31 55.67
N GLY A 193 25.73 -11.03 55.98
CA GLY A 193 24.53 -10.24 56.34
C GLY A 193 24.96 -8.92 57.03
N ASN A 194 24.03 -8.24 57.74
CA ASN A 194 24.22 -7.01 58.57
C ASN A 194 24.46 -5.68 57.80
N GLY A 195 24.19 -4.46 58.35
CA GLY A 195 23.78 -4.06 59.72
C GLY A 195 22.90 -2.77 59.78
N LEU A 196 22.75 -2.11 60.94
CA LEU A 196 21.63 -1.18 61.29
C LEU A 196 22.02 0.10 62.10
N ALA A 197 21.00 0.99 62.31
CA ALA A 197 20.84 2.10 63.30
C ALA A 197 21.32 3.54 62.93
N GLY A 198 20.76 4.66 63.45
CA GLY A 198 19.54 4.87 64.29
C GLY A 198 19.39 6.29 64.95
N THR A 199 18.23 6.60 65.57
CA THR A 199 17.87 7.80 66.45
C THR A 199 17.69 9.20 65.79
N GLY A 200 16.91 10.20 66.31
CA GLY A 200 15.76 10.20 67.27
C GLY A 200 15.38 11.55 67.97
N TRP A 201 14.09 11.99 67.92
CA TRP A 201 13.32 12.87 68.89
C TRP A 201 13.68 14.40 69.03
N SER A 202 12.87 15.36 69.60
CA SER A 202 11.41 15.50 69.93
C SER A 202 10.98 16.93 70.44
N ASP A 203 9.67 17.29 70.32
CA ASP A 203 8.79 18.13 71.21
C ASP A 203 8.66 19.71 71.27
N LEU A 204 7.41 20.16 71.57
CA LEU A 204 6.88 21.40 72.24
C LEU A 204 6.75 22.81 71.55
N GLY A 205 5.61 23.53 71.76
CA GLY A 205 5.65 25.01 72.09
C GLY A 205 4.64 26.11 71.59
N ASN A 206 3.33 26.09 71.93
CA ASN A 206 2.43 27.24 72.30
C ASN A 206 2.26 28.63 71.56
N ALA A 207 0.97 29.05 71.45
CA ALA A 207 0.33 30.36 71.83
C ALA A 207 0.16 31.63 70.90
N ALA A 208 -1.04 31.72 70.28
CA ALA A 208 -2.15 32.72 70.52
C ALA A 208 -2.12 34.24 70.13
N ARG A 209 -3.36 34.78 69.89
CA ARG A 209 -3.85 36.19 69.85
C ARG A 209 -3.56 37.10 68.62
N GLU A 210 -4.39 38.08 68.22
CA GLU A 210 -5.85 38.39 68.42
C GLU A 210 -6.39 39.34 67.29
N ARG A 211 -7.70 39.68 67.31
CA ARG A 211 -8.46 40.61 66.40
C ARG A 211 -8.36 42.10 66.88
N PRO A 212 -8.87 43.19 66.20
CA PRO A 212 -10.19 43.28 65.52
C PRO A 212 -10.48 44.37 64.42
N SER A 213 -11.70 44.34 63.81
CA SER A 213 -12.70 45.43 63.51
C SER A 213 -12.29 46.80 62.90
N SER A 214 -13.05 47.55 62.05
CA SER A 214 -14.37 47.44 61.36
C SER A 214 -14.63 48.69 60.47
N GLY A 215 -15.56 48.66 59.48
CA GLY A 215 -16.14 49.91 58.92
C GLY A 215 -17.01 49.90 57.64
N ALA A 216 -18.34 49.73 57.80
CA ALA A 216 -19.45 50.29 56.97
C ALA A 216 -19.66 49.96 55.45
N GLN A 217 -20.94 50.05 55.05
CA GLN A 217 -21.58 50.01 53.71
C GLN A 217 -22.56 51.24 53.64
N PRO A 218 -23.53 51.45 52.68
CA PRO A 218 -24.02 50.59 51.56
C PRO A 218 -24.52 51.28 50.24
N GLN A 219 -25.08 50.45 49.34
CA GLN A 219 -26.00 50.74 48.21
C GLN A 219 -25.42 51.46 46.95
N ASN A 220 -25.85 51.19 45.71
CA ASN A 220 -26.94 50.30 45.21
C ASN A 220 -26.71 49.78 43.76
N ASP A 221 -27.71 49.02 43.26
CA ASP A 221 -28.02 48.64 41.85
C ASP A 221 -27.34 47.38 41.25
N GLU A 222 -27.93 46.84 40.15
CA GLU A 222 -28.03 45.40 39.84
C GLU A 222 -27.31 44.90 38.55
N GLU A 223 -27.53 43.61 38.24
CA GLU A 223 -27.24 42.83 37.01
C GLU A 223 -25.87 42.09 36.89
N ASP A 224 -25.76 41.25 35.86
CA ASP A 224 -25.39 39.82 36.00
C ASP A 224 -24.14 39.38 35.15
N GLU A 225 -24.00 38.07 34.96
CA GLU A 225 -23.09 37.30 34.10
C GLU A 225 -21.67 36.99 34.62
N GLY A 226 -21.60 35.82 35.26
CA GLY A 226 -20.37 35.15 35.65
C GLY A 226 -19.41 34.77 34.52
N ARG A 227 -18.16 34.48 34.91
CA ARG A 227 -17.08 34.00 34.02
C ARG A 227 -16.87 32.49 34.13
N LYS A 228 -16.54 31.87 33.00
CA LYS A 228 -16.14 30.46 32.89
C LYS A 228 -14.65 30.29 33.24
N HIS A 229 -14.29 29.16 33.83
CA HIS A 229 -12.91 28.66 33.76
C HIS A 229 -12.74 27.82 32.49
N SER A 230 -12.00 28.35 31.51
CA SER A 230 -11.43 27.56 30.41
C SER A 230 -10.10 26.95 30.86
N VAL A 231 -9.96 25.62 30.71
CA VAL A 231 -8.68 24.92 30.93
C VAL A 231 -8.19 24.41 29.58
N GLY A 232 -7.23 25.12 29.00
CA GLY A 232 -6.62 24.80 27.72
C GLY A 232 -5.21 25.39 27.65
N GLY A 233 -4.28 24.62 27.07
CA GLY A 233 -2.84 24.82 27.17
C GLY A 233 -2.15 23.48 27.53
N ILE A 234 -0.88 23.26 27.22
CA ILE A 234 0.14 24.23 26.78
C ILE A 234 0.80 23.75 25.46
N ILE A 235 1.00 24.67 24.53
CA ILE A 235 2.14 24.65 23.61
C ILE A 235 2.94 25.92 23.89
N SER A 236 4.24 25.78 24.17
CA SER A 236 5.19 26.90 24.09
C SER A 236 5.84 26.90 22.69
N GLY A 237 6.18 28.04 22.10
CA GLY A 237 5.99 29.41 22.60
C GLY A 237 7.07 30.35 22.04
N ARG A 238 6.71 31.20 21.08
CA ARG A 238 7.48 32.40 20.71
C ARG A 238 6.57 33.61 20.85
N THR A 239 6.78 34.38 21.91
CA THR A 239 5.98 35.56 22.22
C THR A 239 6.44 36.76 21.39
N LEU A 240 5.49 37.47 20.79
CA LEU A 240 5.65 38.90 20.49
C LEU A 240 5.06 39.72 21.64
N SER A 241 5.55 40.94 21.80
CA SER A 241 5.39 41.76 23.02
C SER A 241 4.01 42.38 23.21
N ASP A 242 3.60 42.53 24.47
CA ASP A 242 2.47 43.38 24.87
C ASP A 242 2.56 44.81 24.33
N ARG A 243 1.41 45.33 23.87
CA ARG A 243 1.08 46.76 23.91
C ARG A 243 -0.42 46.94 24.17
N THR A 244 -0.74 47.47 25.34
CA THR A 244 -2.09 47.93 25.68
C THR A 244 -2.30 49.39 25.25
N GLY A 245 -3.55 49.76 24.92
CA GLY A 245 -4.03 51.14 24.97
C GLY A 245 -3.76 52.04 23.76
N SER A 246 -4.53 51.88 22.67
CA SER A 246 -4.93 53.01 21.81
C SER A 246 -6.14 52.62 20.94
N GLU A 247 -7.21 53.41 20.97
CA GLU A 247 -8.34 53.31 20.04
C GLU A 247 -7.97 53.99 18.72
N LEU A 248 -7.45 53.23 17.75
CA LEU A 248 -7.15 53.74 16.41
C LEU A 248 -7.49 52.70 15.31
N ASN A 249 -8.25 53.16 14.31
CA ASN A 249 -8.76 52.41 13.15
C ASN A 249 -7.84 51.28 12.64
N THR A 250 -8.23 50.02 12.88
CA THR A 250 -7.49 48.83 12.43
C THR A 250 -8.03 48.16 11.16
N SER A 251 -9.28 48.44 10.76
CA SER A 251 -9.97 47.79 9.63
C SER A 251 -9.25 47.94 8.27
N HIS A 252 -8.45 48.99 8.09
CA HIS A 252 -7.70 49.20 6.84
C HIS A 252 -6.43 48.37 6.71
N LYS A 253 -5.81 47.90 7.80
CA LYS A 253 -4.55 47.13 7.70
C LYS A 253 -4.76 45.68 7.29
N ASN A 254 -5.72 44.99 7.92
CA ASN A 254 -5.93 43.55 7.69
C ASN A 254 -6.19 43.22 6.21
N ASN A 255 -6.85 44.11 5.45
CA ASN A 255 -7.11 43.89 4.02
C ASN A 255 -5.86 44.08 3.14
N GLU A 256 -4.90 44.92 3.53
CA GLU A 256 -3.59 45.01 2.86
C GLU A 256 -2.75 43.76 3.16
N ASP A 257 -2.69 43.32 4.43
CA ASP A 257 -1.97 42.11 4.84
C ASP A 257 -2.54 40.84 4.15
N VAL A 258 -3.86 40.71 4.04
CA VAL A 258 -4.51 39.62 3.29
C VAL A 258 -4.19 39.69 1.79
N ALA A 259 -4.18 40.88 1.19
CA ALA A 259 -3.80 41.03 -0.23
C ALA A 259 -2.32 40.68 -0.47
N ILE A 260 -1.43 40.99 0.48
CA ILE A 260 -0.03 40.59 0.46
C ILE A 260 0.09 39.06 0.59
N LEU A 261 -0.65 38.42 1.51
CA LEU A 261 -0.64 36.96 1.65
C LEU A 261 -1.20 36.25 0.39
N ILE A 262 -2.31 36.71 -0.17
CA ILE A 262 -2.87 36.14 -1.40
C ILE A 262 -1.87 36.31 -2.56
N SER A 263 -1.29 37.50 -2.75
CA SER A 263 -0.32 37.73 -3.84
C SER A 263 1.02 36.99 -3.65
N LYS A 264 1.46 36.77 -2.41
CA LYS A 264 2.62 35.92 -2.03
C LYS A 264 2.45 34.47 -2.44
N TYR A 265 1.22 33.93 -2.38
CA TYR A 265 0.94 32.51 -2.60
C TYR A 265 0.17 32.19 -3.91
N LYS A 266 -0.41 33.19 -4.57
CA LYS A 266 -1.16 33.03 -5.84
C LYS A 266 -0.35 32.30 -6.90
N GLY A 267 -0.92 31.23 -7.45
CA GLY A 267 -0.28 30.40 -8.49
C GLY A 267 0.90 29.56 -8.00
N GLN A 268 1.14 29.48 -6.69
CA GLN A 268 2.10 28.57 -6.07
C GLN A 268 1.38 27.38 -5.45
N LYS A 269 2.14 26.30 -5.20
CA LYS A 269 1.66 25.13 -4.47
C LYS A 269 1.82 25.37 -2.96
N VAL A 270 0.72 25.56 -2.25
CA VAL A 270 0.73 25.82 -0.79
C VAL A 270 0.66 24.54 0.05
N ASN A 271 1.03 24.64 1.33
CA ASN A 271 0.78 23.61 2.35
C ASN A 271 -0.40 23.98 3.26
N ASN A 272 -0.87 23.04 4.09
CA ASN A 272 -2.02 23.27 4.98
C ASN A 272 -1.78 24.40 6.01
N GLU A 273 -0.54 24.65 6.42
CA GLU A 273 -0.17 25.70 7.38
C GLU A 273 -0.30 27.09 6.76
N GLN A 274 0.13 27.23 5.50
CA GLN A 274 -0.03 28.45 4.70
C GLN A 274 -1.50 28.74 4.41
N VAL A 275 -2.32 27.72 4.12
CA VAL A 275 -3.78 27.92 4.03
C VAL A 275 -4.35 28.39 5.38
N ALA A 276 -3.93 27.79 6.50
CA ALA A 276 -4.38 28.17 7.85
C ALA A 276 -3.98 29.61 8.23
N GLU A 277 -2.79 30.08 7.84
CA GLU A 277 -2.32 31.47 7.94
C GLU A 277 -3.30 32.41 7.22
N ILE A 278 -3.60 32.12 5.95
CA ILE A 278 -4.42 32.98 5.08
C ILE A 278 -5.87 33.02 5.56
N VAL A 279 -6.52 31.86 5.80
CA VAL A 279 -7.94 31.85 6.21
C VAL A 279 -8.15 32.45 7.59
N SER A 280 -7.13 32.46 8.45
CA SER A 280 -7.19 33.12 9.76
C SER A 280 -7.05 34.65 9.69
N ALA A 281 -6.58 35.20 8.56
CA ALA A 281 -6.62 36.62 8.27
C ALA A 281 -7.92 37.04 7.56
N THR A 282 -8.53 36.16 6.76
CA THR A 282 -9.82 36.44 6.07
C THR A 282 -11.04 36.21 6.96
N CYS A 283 -10.96 35.33 7.95
CA CYS A 283 -12.10 34.89 8.77
C CYS A 283 -11.76 34.91 10.27
N PHE A 284 -12.64 35.49 11.08
CA PHE A 284 -12.54 35.51 12.55
C PHE A 284 -13.68 34.71 13.21
N VAL A 285 -13.47 34.34 14.47
CA VAL A 285 -14.46 33.64 15.30
C VAL A 285 -15.17 34.65 16.19
N SER A 286 -16.51 34.66 16.17
CA SER A 286 -17.33 35.54 17.01
C SER A 286 -17.45 35.05 18.46
N ARG A 287 -18.02 35.88 19.34
CA ARG A 287 -18.24 35.52 20.77
C ARG A 287 -19.17 34.32 20.94
N ASP A 288 -20.14 34.14 20.04
CA ASP A 288 -21.05 33.00 19.95
C ASP A 288 -20.49 31.82 19.14
N ARG A 289 -19.19 31.83 18.82
CA ARG A 289 -18.45 30.83 18.04
C ARG A 289 -18.94 30.62 16.60
N LYS A 290 -19.45 31.66 15.93
CA LYS A 290 -19.68 31.64 14.48
C LYS A 290 -18.42 32.07 13.73
N ILE A 291 -18.23 31.56 12.52
CA ILE A 291 -17.20 32.10 11.62
C ILE A 291 -17.78 33.29 10.85
N ILE A 292 -17.08 34.43 10.90
CA ILE A 292 -17.45 35.67 10.21
C ILE A 292 -16.29 36.11 9.32
N LEU A 293 -16.60 36.62 8.13
CA LEU A 293 -15.62 37.20 7.20
C LEU A 293 -15.21 38.61 7.65
N SER A 294 -13.94 38.96 7.50
CA SER A 294 -13.41 40.29 7.82
C SER A 294 -14.12 41.40 7.02
N GLU A 295 -14.43 42.52 7.67
CA GLU A 295 -15.22 43.60 7.06
C GLU A 295 -14.54 44.19 5.82
N ASN A 296 -15.37 44.50 4.81
CA ASN A 296 -14.98 45.01 3.49
C ASN A 296 -14.05 44.09 2.67
N PHE A 297 -13.83 42.83 3.08
CA PHE A 297 -13.06 41.87 2.29
C PHE A 297 -13.87 41.33 1.09
N ASN A 298 -13.37 41.54 -0.13
CA ASN A 298 -13.94 40.94 -1.34
C ASN A 298 -13.34 39.54 -1.58
N LEU A 299 -14.19 38.51 -1.56
CA LEU A 299 -13.81 37.13 -1.87
C LEU A 299 -13.30 37.01 -3.32
N THR A 300 -11.99 36.86 -3.49
CA THR A 300 -11.35 36.57 -4.79
C THR A 300 -11.37 35.08 -5.10
N ASP A 301 -11.35 34.72 -6.38
CA ASP A 301 -11.17 33.32 -6.79
C ASP A 301 -9.76 32.82 -6.47
N ASP A 302 -8.75 33.71 -6.45
CA ASP A 302 -7.39 33.42 -5.96
C ASP A 302 -7.38 32.84 -4.53
N LEU A 303 -8.23 33.37 -3.64
CA LEU A 303 -8.36 32.83 -2.28
C LEU A 303 -8.99 31.44 -2.29
N LYS A 304 -9.98 31.20 -3.17
CA LYS A 304 -10.63 29.88 -3.31
C LYS A 304 -9.65 28.84 -3.88
N ASP A 305 -8.79 29.24 -4.82
CA ASP A 305 -7.72 28.42 -5.42
C ASP A 305 -6.58 28.11 -4.45
N ILE A 306 -6.41 28.95 -3.41
CA ILE A 306 -5.52 28.67 -2.28
C ILE A 306 -6.20 27.70 -1.30
N CYS A 307 -7.45 27.98 -0.91
CA CYS A 307 -8.22 27.13 0.00
C CYS A 307 -8.46 25.72 -0.55
N SER A 308 -8.65 25.55 -1.86
CA SER A 308 -8.90 24.25 -2.51
C SER A 308 -7.68 23.33 -2.54
N GLN A 309 -6.49 23.86 -2.24
CA GLN A 309 -5.27 23.06 -2.06
C GLN A 309 -5.18 22.43 -0.66
N PHE A 310 -6.04 22.84 0.29
CA PHE A 310 -6.07 22.26 1.63
C PHE A 310 -6.47 20.79 1.60
N LYS A 311 -5.73 19.95 2.31
CA LYS A 311 -6.03 18.51 2.44
C LYS A 311 -6.48 18.20 3.86
N SER A 312 -7.80 18.12 4.04
CA SER A 312 -8.39 17.40 5.18
C SER A 312 -8.11 15.89 5.01
N GLY A 313 -7.79 15.23 6.13
CA GLY A 313 -7.44 13.82 6.18
C GLY A 313 -5.93 13.51 6.11
N GLY A 314 -5.37 13.04 7.22
CA GLY A 314 -4.38 11.97 7.13
C GLY A 314 -2.89 12.28 7.20
N THR A 315 -2.44 13.39 7.82
CA THR A 315 -1.26 13.24 8.69
C THR A 315 -1.72 12.52 9.94
N ALA A 316 -1.19 11.33 10.21
CA ALA A 316 -1.46 10.65 11.47
C ALA A 316 -0.90 11.48 12.62
N LYS A 317 -1.76 11.98 13.51
CA LYS A 317 -1.33 12.19 14.91
C LYS A 317 -0.94 10.81 15.46
N GLU A 318 0.21 10.75 16.10
CA GLU A 318 0.89 9.49 16.42
C GLU A 318 -0.02 8.52 17.21
N GLY A 319 -0.01 7.26 16.78
CA GLY A 319 -0.68 6.13 17.45
C GLY A 319 -2.22 6.04 17.35
N ARG A 320 -2.98 7.14 17.27
CA ARG A 320 -4.43 7.09 17.60
C ARG A 320 -5.35 6.77 16.42
N GLY A 321 -5.86 5.55 16.39
CA GLY A 321 -6.86 5.06 15.42
C GLY A 321 -8.29 5.57 15.65
N ILE A 322 -8.50 6.88 15.58
CA ILE A 322 -9.82 7.52 15.52
C ILE A 322 -9.94 8.20 14.14
N LEU A 323 -11.10 8.09 13.48
CA LEU A 323 -11.28 8.36 12.03
C LEU A 323 -12.33 9.47 11.83
N ASP A 324 -11.98 10.69 12.25
CA ASP A 324 -12.95 11.78 12.44
C ASP A 324 -13.21 12.65 11.19
N GLU A 325 -12.30 12.70 10.21
CA GLU A 325 -12.47 13.51 8.98
C GLU A 325 -12.22 12.68 7.70
N TYR A 326 -13.20 12.68 6.77
CA TYR A 326 -13.06 12.14 5.41
C TYR A 326 -13.37 13.21 4.36
N TYR A 327 -12.40 13.55 3.51
CA TYR A 327 -12.69 14.31 2.30
C TYR A 327 -13.65 13.52 1.39
N THR A 328 -14.81 14.10 1.08
CA THR A 328 -15.84 13.47 0.25
C THR A 328 -15.76 13.99 -1.18
N ASP A 329 -15.52 13.08 -2.13
CA ASP A 329 -15.38 13.37 -3.56
C ASP A 329 -16.65 14.07 -4.10
N SER A 330 -16.46 15.12 -4.90
CA SER A 330 -17.55 15.95 -5.41
C SER A 330 -18.56 15.14 -6.23
N LYS A 331 -18.13 14.08 -6.94
CA LYS A 331 -19.02 13.21 -7.72
C LYS A 331 -20.02 12.46 -6.85
N ILE A 332 -19.68 12.17 -5.59
CA ILE A 332 -20.59 11.55 -4.60
C ILE A 332 -21.62 12.59 -4.13
N VAL A 333 -21.15 13.81 -3.86
CA VAL A 333 -21.98 14.96 -3.48
C VAL A 333 -22.96 15.31 -4.62
N ASP A 334 -22.50 15.30 -5.86
CA ASP A 334 -23.29 15.47 -7.09
C ASP A 334 -24.39 14.39 -7.22
N ALA A 335 -24.05 13.14 -6.92
CA ALA A 335 -25.01 12.03 -6.93
C ALA A 335 -26.09 12.23 -5.86
N ILE A 336 -25.70 12.58 -4.63
CA ILE A 336 -26.64 12.80 -3.52
C ILE A 336 -27.57 13.99 -3.82
N ARG A 337 -27.04 15.12 -4.32
CA ARG A 337 -27.87 16.23 -4.84
C ARG A 337 -28.87 15.73 -5.88
N ASN A 338 -28.40 14.95 -6.85
CA ASN A 338 -29.25 14.42 -7.90
C ASN A 338 -30.37 13.53 -7.33
N LEU A 339 -30.09 12.62 -6.40
CA LEU A 339 -31.09 11.76 -5.77
C LEU A 339 -32.18 12.56 -5.01
N ILE A 340 -31.82 13.64 -4.32
CA ILE A 340 -32.76 14.37 -3.44
C ILE A 340 -33.45 15.59 -4.08
N LYS A 341 -32.91 16.19 -5.15
CA LYS A 341 -33.46 17.44 -5.75
C LYS A 341 -34.95 17.38 -6.06
N ASP A 342 -35.43 16.21 -6.49
CA ASP A 342 -36.81 16.01 -6.91
C ASP A 342 -37.81 16.06 -5.73
N GLN A 343 -37.35 15.83 -4.49
CA GLN A 343 -38.16 15.95 -3.27
C GLN A 343 -38.51 17.42 -2.94
N PHE A 344 -37.70 18.38 -3.40
CA PHE A 344 -37.80 19.78 -3.00
C PHE A 344 -38.38 20.70 -4.08
N LYS A 345 -38.60 20.22 -5.32
CA LYS A 345 -39.09 20.99 -6.48
C LYS A 345 -40.31 21.91 -6.23
N ASN A 346 -41.15 21.59 -5.26
CA ASN A 346 -42.37 22.34 -4.93
C ASN A 346 -42.22 23.26 -3.69
N ARG A 347 -41.02 23.41 -3.12
CA ARG A 347 -40.70 24.35 -2.02
C ARG A 347 -40.04 25.61 -2.60
N GLN A 348 -40.36 26.79 -2.07
CA GLN A 348 -39.63 28.03 -2.42
C GLN A 348 -38.33 28.18 -1.61
N GLU A 349 -38.37 27.75 -0.35
CA GLU A 349 -37.29 27.87 0.62
C GLU A 349 -37.27 26.65 1.54
N ILE A 350 -36.08 26.21 1.96
CA ILE A 350 -35.88 25.11 2.90
C ILE A 350 -34.77 25.42 3.92
N SER A 351 -34.92 24.92 5.15
CA SER A 351 -33.86 24.94 6.17
C SER A 351 -32.99 23.69 6.04
N VAL A 352 -31.68 23.86 5.93
CA VAL A 352 -30.70 22.77 5.75
C VAL A 352 -29.73 22.72 6.94
N LEU A 353 -29.45 21.52 7.44
CA LEU A 353 -28.41 21.27 8.44
C LEU A 353 -27.29 20.40 7.84
N GLU A 354 -26.05 20.77 8.14
CA GLU A 354 -24.86 19.95 7.98
C GLU A 354 -24.19 19.81 9.36
N PRO A 355 -24.12 18.61 9.97
CA PRO A 355 -23.69 18.47 11.37
C PRO A 355 -22.17 18.33 11.57
N SER A 356 -21.36 18.24 10.50
CA SER A 356 -19.93 17.91 10.54
C SER A 356 -19.24 18.34 9.23
N VAL A 357 -19.12 19.65 9.02
CA VAL A 357 -19.07 20.23 7.66
C VAL A 357 -17.75 20.05 6.90
N GLY A 358 -16.63 19.83 7.60
CA GLY A 358 -15.30 19.78 6.99
C GLY A 358 -15.02 21.06 6.18
N THR A 359 -14.55 20.90 4.95
CA THR A 359 -14.32 22.01 4.02
C THR A 359 -15.57 22.54 3.32
N GLY A 360 -16.77 22.03 3.61
CA GLY A 360 -18.03 22.55 3.04
C GLY A 360 -18.60 21.79 1.84
N ASN A 361 -18.00 20.69 1.37
CA ASN A 361 -18.34 20.06 0.09
C ASN A 361 -19.86 19.81 -0.10
N PHE A 362 -20.58 19.33 0.93
CA PHE A 362 -22.02 19.07 0.86
C PHE A 362 -22.90 20.33 0.73
N LEU A 363 -22.38 21.52 1.05
CA LEU A 363 -23.11 22.77 0.92
C LEU A 363 -23.28 23.18 -0.55
N TYR A 364 -22.39 22.76 -1.46
CA TYR A 364 -22.62 22.86 -2.91
C TYR A 364 -23.85 22.05 -3.34
N ALA A 365 -23.99 20.80 -2.86
CA ALA A 365 -25.18 19.99 -3.14
C ALA A 365 -26.46 20.67 -2.66
N ALA A 366 -26.46 21.27 -1.46
CA ALA A 366 -27.61 22.02 -0.94
C ALA A 366 -27.93 23.26 -1.79
N LYS A 367 -26.92 24.06 -2.14
CA LYS A 367 -27.05 25.30 -2.93
C LYS A 367 -27.66 25.06 -4.32
N GLU A 368 -27.40 23.90 -4.91
CA GLU A 368 -27.80 23.54 -6.28
C GLU A 368 -29.10 22.69 -6.36
N LEU A 369 -29.88 22.61 -5.27
CA LEU A 369 -31.20 21.94 -5.28
C LEU A 369 -32.28 22.69 -6.09
N GLY A 370 -32.00 23.91 -6.57
CA GLY A 370 -32.95 24.74 -7.31
C GLY A 370 -33.99 25.46 -6.44
N VAL A 371 -33.79 25.46 -5.12
CA VAL A 371 -34.63 26.14 -4.12
C VAL A 371 -33.75 27.00 -3.21
N LYS A 372 -34.31 28.02 -2.56
CA LYS A 372 -33.53 28.84 -1.60
C LYS A 372 -33.18 27.99 -0.37
N THR A 373 -31.90 27.92 -0.01
CA THR A 373 -31.43 27.14 1.14
C THR A 373 -30.89 28.04 2.25
N ASN A 374 -31.43 27.89 3.46
CA ASN A 374 -30.89 28.50 4.67
C ASN A 374 -30.07 27.43 5.41
N VAL A 375 -28.75 27.51 5.32
CA VAL A 375 -27.81 26.50 5.81
C VAL A 375 -27.33 26.85 7.22
N THR A 376 -27.52 25.94 8.18
CA THR A 376 -26.75 25.89 9.43
C THR A 376 -25.72 24.76 9.34
N ALA A 377 -24.48 25.00 9.75
CA ALA A 377 -23.41 24.01 9.71
C ALA A 377 -22.56 24.00 10.99
N PHE A 378 -22.01 22.84 11.35
CA PHE A 378 -21.23 22.62 12.58
C PHE A 378 -19.86 22.03 12.27
N GLU A 379 -18.84 22.47 13.03
CA GLU A 379 -17.45 22.02 12.89
C GLU A 379 -16.69 22.22 14.22
N ILE A 380 -15.73 21.35 14.51
CA ILE A 380 -14.83 21.44 15.68
C ILE A 380 -13.44 21.98 15.31
N ASN A 381 -13.03 21.87 14.04
CA ASN A 381 -11.73 22.29 13.53
C ASN A 381 -11.80 23.72 12.94
N GLU A 382 -11.09 24.67 13.56
CA GLU A 382 -11.14 26.09 13.17
C GLU A 382 -10.70 26.34 11.72
N THR A 383 -9.76 25.55 11.20
CA THR A 383 -9.24 25.76 9.83
C THR A 383 -10.26 25.31 8.78
N THR A 384 -10.87 24.14 8.96
CA THR A 384 -11.92 23.65 8.03
C THR A 384 -13.16 24.52 8.10
N ALA A 385 -13.58 24.95 9.31
CA ALA A 385 -14.69 25.89 9.49
C ALA A 385 -14.49 27.22 8.73
N LYS A 386 -13.26 27.77 8.78
CA LYS A 386 -12.91 28.99 8.04
C LYS A 386 -12.88 28.77 6.52
N ILE A 387 -12.36 27.64 6.05
CA ILE A 387 -12.38 27.26 4.63
C ILE A 387 -13.83 27.12 4.13
N ALA A 388 -14.68 26.42 4.87
CA ALA A 388 -16.09 26.27 4.54
C ALA A 388 -16.82 27.63 4.46
N LYS A 389 -16.47 28.61 5.31
CA LYS A 389 -17.03 29.98 5.25
C LYS A 389 -16.51 30.82 4.08
N VAL A 390 -15.30 30.54 3.58
CA VAL A 390 -14.75 31.16 2.35
C VAL A 390 -15.47 30.63 1.10
N PHE A 391 -15.79 29.33 1.06
CA PHE A 391 -16.54 28.73 -0.06
C PHE A 391 -18.06 29.01 0.00
N HIS A 392 -18.62 29.05 1.22
CA HIS A 392 -20.05 29.25 1.49
C HIS A 392 -20.28 30.47 2.41
N PRO A 393 -20.03 31.70 1.91
CA PRO A 393 -20.26 32.92 2.68
C PRO A 393 -21.71 33.06 3.16
N GLU A 394 -22.68 32.47 2.44
CA GLU A 394 -24.09 32.43 2.82
C GLU A 394 -24.43 31.54 4.05
N ALA A 395 -23.57 30.58 4.42
CA ALA A 395 -23.90 29.57 5.42
C ALA A 395 -23.60 30.03 6.86
N ASP A 396 -24.46 29.64 7.82
CA ASP A 396 -24.27 29.90 9.25
C ASP A 396 -23.40 28.79 9.88
N ILE A 397 -22.08 29.00 9.90
CA ILE A 397 -21.09 27.99 10.31
C ILE A 397 -20.64 28.24 11.76
N HIS A 398 -20.87 27.24 12.62
CA HIS A 398 -20.57 27.26 14.06
C HIS A 398 -19.34 26.42 14.39
N LEU A 399 -18.35 27.03 15.03
CA LEU A 399 -17.14 26.37 15.57
C LEU A 399 -17.43 25.76 16.95
N ARG A 400 -18.19 24.67 16.96
CA ARG A 400 -18.53 23.85 18.13
C ARG A 400 -19.07 22.48 17.70
N SER A 401 -18.89 21.49 18.57
CA SER A 401 -19.52 20.17 18.49
C SER A 401 -21.03 20.27 18.27
N PHE A 402 -21.57 19.47 17.36
CA PHE A 402 -23.02 19.37 17.10
C PHE A 402 -23.80 18.92 18.35
N GLU A 403 -23.17 18.13 19.23
CA GLU A 403 -23.71 17.75 20.54
C GLU A 403 -24.15 18.96 21.38
N THR A 404 -23.54 20.13 21.17
CA THR A 404 -23.87 21.36 21.92
C THR A 404 -25.24 21.96 21.60
N GLU A 405 -25.96 21.45 20.58
CA GLU A 405 -27.40 21.76 20.41
C GLU A 405 -28.27 21.04 21.44
N PHE A 406 -27.81 19.90 21.99
CA PHE A 406 -28.61 19.00 22.83
C PHE A 406 -28.17 18.99 24.30
N ILE A 407 -26.93 19.38 24.61
CA ILE A 407 -26.39 19.46 25.97
C ILE A 407 -25.46 20.66 26.12
N ASP A 408 -25.35 21.24 27.32
CA ASP A 408 -24.38 22.28 27.63
C ASP A 408 -23.04 21.74 28.17
N GLU A 409 -22.07 22.64 28.36
CA GLU A 409 -20.73 22.31 28.91
C GLU A 409 -20.76 21.90 30.40
N ARG A 410 -21.93 21.89 31.06
CA ARG A 410 -22.17 21.45 32.45
C ARG A 410 -22.98 20.15 32.54
N GLY A 411 -23.45 19.61 31.41
CA GLY A 411 -24.29 18.40 31.35
C GLY A 411 -25.80 18.65 31.43
N ASN A 412 -26.25 19.91 31.41
CA ASN A 412 -27.68 20.21 31.35
C ASN A 412 -28.20 19.95 29.93
N LYS A 413 -29.28 19.19 29.80
CA LYS A 413 -29.91 18.95 28.50
C LYS A 413 -30.67 20.18 28.02
N ARG A 414 -30.57 20.42 26.72
CA ARG A 414 -31.23 21.52 26.01
C ARG A 414 -32.48 21.00 25.31
N GLU A 415 -33.52 21.83 25.26
CA GLU A 415 -34.66 21.54 24.39
C GLU A 415 -34.26 21.80 22.93
N PHE A 416 -34.28 20.74 22.13
CA PHE A 416 -34.09 20.80 20.68
C PHE A 416 -35.44 20.92 19.97
N SER A 417 -35.43 21.29 18.70
CA SER A 417 -36.65 21.53 17.92
C SER A 417 -36.48 21.10 16.47
N GLU A 418 -37.59 20.65 15.89
CA GLU A 418 -37.71 20.13 14.52
C GLU A 418 -37.63 21.27 13.49
N LYS A 419 -36.40 21.76 13.26
CA LYS A 419 -36.10 22.99 12.51
C LYS A 419 -35.87 22.77 11.01
N TYR A 420 -35.32 21.62 10.62
CA TYR A 420 -34.72 21.44 9.29
C TYR A 420 -35.61 20.62 8.35
N ASP A 421 -35.63 20.98 7.07
CA ASP A 421 -36.33 20.23 6.01
C ASP A 421 -35.39 19.18 5.36
N LEU A 422 -34.08 19.46 5.39
CA LEU A 422 -33.01 18.58 4.93
C LEU A 422 -31.89 18.53 5.98
N VAL A 423 -31.39 17.32 6.26
CA VAL A 423 -30.05 17.12 6.80
C VAL A 423 -29.21 16.40 5.76
N ILE A 424 -28.01 16.90 5.49
CA ILE A 424 -27.07 16.33 4.53
C ILE A 424 -25.68 16.23 5.19
N GLY A 425 -24.83 15.29 4.75
CA GLY A 425 -23.43 15.25 5.19
C GLY A 425 -22.75 13.88 5.18
N ASN A 426 -21.58 13.83 5.80
CA ASN A 426 -20.80 12.61 6.04
C ASN A 426 -20.23 12.63 7.47
N PRO A 427 -20.93 12.08 8.48
CA PRO A 427 -20.53 12.18 9.88
C PRO A 427 -19.27 11.37 10.22
N PRO A 428 -18.57 11.65 11.34
CA PRO A 428 -17.41 10.87 11.77
C PRO A 428 -17.76 9.39 12.03
N TYR A 429 -16.84 8.46 11.72
CA TYR A 429 -17.09 7.02 11.79
C TYR A 429 -16.36 6.37 12.97
N GLY A 430 -17.07 5.53 13.75
CA GLY A 430 -16.43 4.71 14.79
C GLY A 430 -17.08 4.86 16.15
N GLU A 431 -16.27 4.73 17.21
CA GLU A 431 -16.74 4.65 18.60
C GLU A 431 -17.06 6.05 19.16
N HIS A 432 -18.35 6.30 19.48
CA HIS A 432 -18.80 7.54 20.10
C HIS A 432 -18.19 7.67 21.50
N ARG A 433 -17.34 8.68 21.69
CA ARG A 433 -16.57 8.97 22.91
C ARG A 433 -16.54 10.48 23.14
N GLY A 434 -15.69 10.97 24.05
CA GLY A 434 -15.52 12.40 24.31
C GLY A 434 -16.46 12.98 25.37
N LEU A 435 -16.34 14.30 25.56
CA LEU A 435 -16.87 15.05 26.70
C LEU A 435 -18.40 14.92 26.84
N TYR A 436 -19.15 15.24 25.79
CA TYR A 436 -20.61 15.36 25.86
C TYR A 436 -21.30 14.03 26.18
N LYS A 437 -20.78 12.91 25.64
CA LYS A 437 -21.22 11.57 26.03
C LYS A 437 -20.98 11.28 27.51
N GLY A 438 -19.82 11.68 28.04
CA GLY A 438 -19.50 11.58 29.47
C GLY A 438 -20.42 12.42 30.36
N LEU A 439 -20.91 13.55 29.84
CA LEU A 439 -21.90 14.41 30.50
C LEU A 439 -23.35 13.89 30.39
N GLY A 440 -23.59 12.73 29.76
CA GLY A 440 -24.91 12.10 29.69
C GLY A 440 -25.72 12.41 28.42
N GLU A 441 -25.08 12.93 27.38
CA GLU A 441 -25.67 12.99 26.04
C GLU A 441 -25.63 11.62 25.36
N GLU A 442 -26.81 11.07 25.07
CA GLU A 442 -27.03 9.73 24.48
C GLU A 442 -26.02 8.62 24.88
N PRO A 443 -25.76 8.41 26.19
CA PRO A 443 -24.61 7.60 26.66
C PRO A 443 -24.69 6.12 26.27
N LYS A 444 -25.88 5.64 25.90
CA LYS A 444 -26.14 4.28 25.43
C LYS A 444 -25.76 4.05 23.96
N ILE A 445 -25.54 5.11 23.17
CA ILE A 445 -25.15 4.99 21.77
C ILE A 445 -23.64 4.81 21.67
N SER A 446 -23.20 3.64 21.21
CA SER A 446 -21.79 3.25 21.15
C SER A 446 -21.00 3.88 20.00
N LYS A 447 -21.66 4.39 18.95
CA LYS A 447 -21.01 4.78 17.70
C LYS A 447 -21.40 6.17 17.19
N TYR A 448 -20.46 6.89 16.59
CA TYR A 448 -20.69 8.25 16.10
C TYR A 448 -21.71 8.24 14.95
N GLU A 449 -21.59 7.31 13.99
CA GLU A 449 -22.55 7.24 12.89
C GLU A 449 -23.99 6.94 13.35
N ASP A 450 -24.16 6.23 14.48
CA ASP A 450 -25.46 5.95 15.09
C ASP A 450 -26.00 7.18 15.87
N TYR A 451 -25.12 7.96 16.49
CA TYR A 451 -25.47 9.19 17.21
C TYR A 451 -25.89 10.32 16.27
N PHE A 452 -25.07 10.60 15.26
CA PHE A 452 -25.30 11.67 14.30
C PHE A 452 -26.62 11.45 13.56
N VAL A 453 -26.87 10.25 13.00
CA VAL A 453 -28.14 9.96 12.32
C VAL A 453 -29.34 10.13 13.25
N LYS A 454 -29.26 9.68 14.51
CA LYS A 454 -30.34 9.93 15.49
C LYS A 454 -30.57 11.43 15.68
N ARG A 455 -29.53 12.21 16.00
CA ARG A 455 -29.70 13.64 16.29
C ARG A 455 -30.09 14.48 15.08
N SER A 456 -29.72 14.04 13.88
CA SER A 456 -30.24 14.58 12.63
C SER A 456 -31.74 14.28 12.45
N LEU A 457 -32.21 13.05 12.72
CA LEU A 457 -33.64 12.72 12.72
C LEU A 457 -34.42 13.47 13.82
N ASP A 458 -33.85 13.65 15.00
CA ASP A 458 -34.43 14.48 16.08
C ASP A 458 -34.58 15.96 15.64
N SER A 459 -33.68 16.46 14.77
CA SER A 459 -33.65 17.87 14.30
C SER A 459 -34.49 18.15 13.04
N LEU A 460 -34.91 17.12 12.31
CA LEU A 460 -35.74 17.23 11.11
C LEU A 460 -37.20 17.53 11.44
N LYS A 461 -37.87 18.27 10.56
CA LYS A 461 -39.33 18.41 10.46
C LYS A 461 -39.98 17.08 10.07
N PRO A 462 -41.28 16.86 10.36
CA PRO A 462 -42.06 15.79 9.75
C PRO A 462 -41.96 15.86 8.22
N ASP A 463 -41.94 14.69 7.56
CA ASP A 463 -41.65 14.54 6.12
C ASP A 463 -40.27 15.02 5.63
N GLY A 464 -39.40 15.55 6.52
CA GLY A 464 -38.05 16.01 6.17
C GLY A 464 -37.09 14.89 5.78
N ILE A 465 -36.07 15.21 4.98
CA ILE A 465 -35.14 14.23 4.39
C ILE A 465 -33.79 14.23 5.12
N LEU A 466 -33.23 13.03 5.36
CA LEU A 466 -31.84 12.83 5.76
C LEU A 466 -31.10 12.17 4.61
N ALA A 467 -29.98 12.75 4.18
CA ALA A 467 -29.18 12.27 3.04
C ALA A 467 -27.70 12.21 3.43
N MET A 468 -27.22 11.04 3.86
CA MET A 468 -25.86 10.87 4.38
C MET A 468 -25.08 9.78 3.66
N VAL A 469 -23.76 9.93 3.64
CA VAL A 469 -22.85 8.80 3.42
C VAL A 469 -22.52 8.19 4.78
N LEU A 470 -22.74 6.89 4.94
CA LEU A 470 -22.55 6.16 6.18
C LEU A 470 -21.71 4.90 5.93
N PRO A 471 -20.97 4.36 6.92
CA PRO A 471 -20.25 3.11 6.72
C PRO A 471 -21.25 1.98 6.49
N SER A 472 -21.01 1.05 5.55
CA SER A 472 -21.98 0.01 5.16
C SER A 472 -22.46 -0.86 6.32
N GLY A 473 -21.63 -1.01 7.34
CA GLY A 473 -22.00 -1.68 8.60
C GLY A 473 -23.05 -0.93 9.43
N TRP A 474 -23.46 0.29 9.07
CA TRP A 474 -24.54 1.03 9.72
C TRP A 474 -25.90 0.42 9.39
N LEU A 475 -26.23 0.26 8.10
CA LEU A 475 -27.51 -0.28 7.65
C LEU A 475 -27.71 -1.71 8.16
N ASN A 476 -26.65 -2.52 8.12
CA ASN A 476 -26.64 -3.89 8.65
C ASN A 476 -26.92 -3.99 10.17
N ARG A 477 -26.98 -2.86 10.92
CA ARG A 477 -27.38 -2.82 12.34
C ARG A 477 -28.83 -2.35 12.57
N GLN A 478 -29.51 -1.82 11.54
CA GLN A 478 -30.80 -1.14 11.70
C GLN A 478 -31.99 -2.10 11.68
N SER A 479 -31.99 -3.11 12.57
CA SER A 479 -33.14 -4.00 12.76
C SER A 479 -34.32 -3.34 13.49
N GLN A 480 -34.11 -2.13 14.02
CA GLN A 480 -35.15 -1.32 14.64
C GLN A 480 -34.98 0.17 14.30
N LEU A 481 -35.00 0.51 13.01
CA LEU A 481 -35.09 1.91 12.60
C LEU A 481 -36.43 2.49 13.09
N LYS A 482 -36.37 3.66 13.72
CA LYS A 482 -37.50 4.36 14.35
C LYS A 482 -37.51 5.82 13.93
N ASN A 483 -38.70 6.41 13.90
CA ASN A 483 -38.96 7.79 13.50
C ASN A 483 -38.54 8.12 12.04
N ALA A 484 -38.30 7.10 11.20
CA ALA A 484 -37.82 7.27 9.84
C ALA A 484 -38.18 6.07 8.94
N GLN A 485 -38.38 6.35 7.66
CA GLN A 485 -38.48 5.37 6.59
C GLN A 485 -37.27 5.50 5.66
N LEU A 486 -36.63 4.37 5.32
CA LEU A 486 -35.66 4.31 4.23
C LEU A 486 -36.36 4.53 2.89
N ILE A 487 -35.88 5.51 2.12
CA ILE A 487 -36.37 5.80 0.77
C ILE A 487 -35.48 5.09 -0.25
N GLU A 488 -34.18 5.41 -0.23
CA GLU A 488 -33.18 4.77 -1.08
C GLU A 488 -31.88 4.51 -0.32
N GLY A 489 -31.25 3.38 -0.62
CA GLY A 489 -29.90 3.05 -0.18
C GLY A 489 -29.07 2.56 -1.37
N PHE A 490 -27.83 3.01 -1.49
CA PHE A 490 -26.90 2.58 -2.53
C PHE A 490 -25.55 2.21 -1.93
N ARG A 491 -25.10 0.96 -2.10
CA ARG A 491 -23.83 0.47 -1.54
C ARG A 491 -22.69 0.72 -2.51
N LEU A 492 -21.76 1.61 -2.17
CA LEU A 492 -20.65 2.01 -3.02
C LEU A 492 -19.53 0.96 -3.02
N PRO A 493 -18.65 0.97 -4.05
CA PRO A 493 -17.38 0.27 -4.00
C PRO A 493 -16.51 0.68 -2.80
N SER A 494 -15.72 -0.27 -2.31
CA SER A 494 -14.79 -0.07 -1.19
C SER A 494 -13.52 0.63 -1.68
N GLY A 495 -13.04 1.63 -0.94
CA GLY A 495 -11.92 2.47 -1.38
C GLY A 495 -12.33 3.69 -2.22
N VAL A 496 -13.63 4.02 -2.27
CA VAL A 496 -14.14 5.30 -2.81
C VAL A 496 -13.64 6.50 -2.00
N PHE A 497 -13.40 6.33 -0.69
CA PHE A 497 -12.74 7.32 0.16
C PHE A 497 -11.23 7.03 0.22
N ALA A 498 -10.42 8.02 -0.14
CA ALA A 498 -8.97 7.89 -0.12
C ALA A 498 -8.46 7.64 1.31
N GLY A 499 -7.58 6.64 1.47
CA GLY A 499 -6.93 6.31 2.74
C GLY A 499 -7.58 5.22 3.58
N THR A 500 -8.81 4.77 3.29
CA THR A 500 -9.43 3.64 4.03
C THR A 500 -10.10 2.59 3.16
N GLY A 501 -10.13 1.36 3.68
CA GLY A 501 -10.83 0.21 3.07
C GLY A 501 -12.21 -0.05 3.68
N ILE A 502 -12.85 0.97 4.25
CA ILE A 502 -14.20 0.86 4.80
C ILE A 502 -15.20 0.95 3.63
N GLY A 503 -16.15 0.01 3.56
CA GLY A 503 -17.29 0.12 2.64
C GLY A 503 -18.26 1.19 3.14
N THR A 504 -18.86 1.94 2.23
CA THR A 504 -19.80 3.04 2.53
C THR A 504 -21.08 2.92 1.70
N ASP A 505 -22.21 3.26 2.31
CA ASP A 505 -23.52 3.33 1.66
C ASP A 505 -23.99 4.79 1.62
N ILE A 506 -24.56 5.22 0.49
CA ILE A 506 -25.40 6.42 0.42
C ILE A 506 -26.77 6.03 0.97
N ILE A 507 -27.25 6.75 1.99
CA ILE A 507 -28.51 6.46 2.68
C ILE A 507 -29.41 7.70 2.65
N ILE A 508 -30.60 7.54 2.04
CA ILE A 508 -31.66 8.55 1.98
C ILE A 508 -32.83 8.09 2.84
N LEU A 509 -33.04 8.73 3.98
CA LEU A 509 -34.21 8.52 4.85
C LEU A 509 -35.19 9.68 4.74
N LYS A 510 -36.45 9.40 5.05
CA LYS A 510 -37.50 10.41 5.29
C LYS A 510 -38.01 10.26 6.73
N LYS A 511 -38.17 11.36 7.45
CA LYS A 511 -38.71 11.36 8.82
C LYS A 511 -40.18 10.94 8.82
N ASP A 512 -40.50 9.95 9.65
CA ASP A 512 -41.85 9.42 9.86
C ASP A 512 -42.22 9.63 11.33
N SER A 513 -43.27 10.41 11.60
CA SER A 513 -43.73 10.68 12.96
C SER A 513 -44.54 9.52 13.57
N GLN A 514 -44.89 8.50 12.77
CA GLN A 514 -45.47 7.27 13.29
C GLN A 514 -44.36 6.45 13.97
N LYS A 515 -44.55 6.10 15.25
CA LYS A 515 -43.54 5.39 16.09
C LYS A 515 -43.39 3.91 15.75
N ILE A 516 -43.55 3.55 14.47
CA ILE A 516 -43.44 2.21 13.93
C ILE A 516 -41.94 1.89 13.79
N SER A 517 -41.51 0.82 14.45
CA SER A 517 -40.16 0.27 14.24
C SER A 517 -40.17 -0.60 12.98
N ARG A 518 -39.21 -0.39 12.07
CA ARG A 518 -39.03 -1.23 10.88
C ARG A 518 -37.62 -1.83 10.90
N ASP A 519 -37.49 -3.07 10.44
CA ASP A 519 -36.19 -3.63 10.04
C ASP A 519 -35.87 -3.13 8.63
N ILE A 520 -34.61 -2.81 8.38
CA ILE A 520 -34.07 -2.47 7.04
C ILE A 520 -32.69 -3.13 6.81
N SER A 521 -32.27 -4.04 7.68
CA SER A 521 -30.91 -4.61 7.65
C SER A 521 -30.70 -5.58 6.46
N ASP A 522 -31.80 -6.08 5.91
CA ASP A 522 -31.92 -6.92 4.71
C ASP A 522 -32.06 -6.13 3.39
N TYR A 523 -32.05 -4.80 3.42
CA TYR A 523 -32.41 -3.96 2.26
C TYR A 523 -31.64 -4.32 0.98
N PHE A 524 -30.34 -4.62 1.06
CA PHE A 524 -29.52 -4.99 -0.11
C PHE A 524 -29.61 -6.48 -0.50
N GLU A 525 -30.23 -7.32 0.32
CA GLU A 525 -30.62 -8.68 -0.06
C GLU A 525 -31.90 -8.63 -0.91
N ILE A 526 -32.81 -7.70 -0.59
CA ILE A 526 -34.04 -7.42 -1.36
C ILE A 526 -33.75 -6.57 -2.62
N ASN A 527 -32.78 -5.65 -2.56
CA ASN A 527 -32.43 -4.70 -3.62
C ASN A 527 -30.97 -4.90 -4.13
N PRO A 528 -30.59 -6.09 -4.64
CA PRO A 528 -29.21 -6.39 -5.03
C PRO A 528 -28.71 -5.52 -6.20
N GLU A 529 -29.61 -4.95 -7.01
CA GLU A 529 -29.27 -4.02 -8.08
C GLU A 529 -28.68 -2.69 -7.56
N LYS A 530 -29.00 -2.29 -6.32
CA LYS A 530 -28.47 -1.09 -5.65
C LYS A 530 -27.10 -1.32 -4.99
N ILE A 531 -26.53 -2.52 -5.12
CA ILE A 531 -25.11 -2.78 -4.86
C ILE A 531 -24.32 -2.31 -6.09
N LEU A 532 -23.51 -1.26 -5.94
CA LEU A 532 -22.88 -0.55 -7.06
C LEU A 532 -21.49 -1.09 -7.45
N GLY A 533 -21.33 -2.42 -7.38
CA GLY A 533 -20.12 -3.14 -7.76
C GLY A 533 -20.31 -4.65 -7.60
N GLU A 534 -19.21 -5.40 -7.69
CA GLU A 534 -19.18 -6.83 -7.43
C GLU A 534 -19.03 -7.11 -5.93
N THR A 535 -19.97 -7.82 -5.31
CA THR A 535 -19.78 -8.34 -3.96
C THR A 535 -18.70 -9.43 -3.96
N ARG A 536 -17.68 -9.28 -3.12
CA ARG A 536 -16.57 -10.22 -2.94
C ARG A 536 -16.34 -10.45 -1.44
N GLU A 537 -15.86 -11.64 -1.07
CA GLU A 537 -15.41 -11.89 0.31
C GLU A 537 -13.97 -11.37 0.50
N LYS A 538 -13.69 -10.74 1.64
CA LYS A 538 -12.33 -10.47 2.11
C LYS A 538 -12.21 -10.79 3.60
N THR A 539 -11.06 -11.29 4.01
CA THR A 539 -10.74 -11.46 5.43
C THR A 539 -10.36 -10.12 6.03
N ASN A 540 -11.07 -9.70 7.08
CA ASN A 540 -10.81 -8.47 7.81
C ASN A 540 -9.55 -8.58 8.69
N ARG A 541 -9.15 -7.46 9.31
CA ARG A 541 -8.00 -7.37 10.24
C ARG A 541 -8.08 -8.24 11.50
N PHE A 542 -9.17 -8.97 11.70
CA PHE A 542 -9.41 -9.89 12.82
C PHE A 542 -9.66 -11.34 12.36
N GLY A 543 -9.29 -11.69 11.14
CA GLY A 543 -9.40 -13.06 10.61
C GLY A 543 -10.82 -13.50 10.22
N ARG A 544 -11.82 -12.61 10.25
CA ARG A 544 -13.20 -12.91 9.88
C ARG A 544 -13.45 -12.58 8.41
N LYS A 545 -14.18 -13.44 7.71
CA LYS A 545 -14.71 -13.11 6.37
C LYS A 545 -15.78 -12.03 6.49
N GLU A 546 -15.65 -10.98 5.69
CA GLU A 546 -16.64 -9.92 5.51
C GLU A 546 -16.88 -9.73 4.00
N ASN A 547 -18.14 -9.48 3.62
CA ASN A 547 -18.48 -9.12 2.25
C ASN A 547 -18.17 -7.64 2.03
N TYR A 548 -17.37 -7.35 1.01
CA TYR A 548 -17.06 -6.00 0.55
C TYR A 548 -17.44 -5.86 -0.92
N VAL A 549 -17.65 -4.63 -1.37
CA VAL A 549 -18.08 -4.35 -2.76
C VAL A 549 -16.88 -3.81 -3.53
N HIS A 550 -16.61 -4.40 -4.69
CA HIS A 550 -15.45 -4.11 -5.53
C HIS A 550 -15.90 -3.46 -6.85
N GLY A 551 -15.25 -2.36 -7.23
CA GLY A 551 -15.57 -1.58 -8.42
C GLY A 551 -14.80 -0.26 -8.40
N ASN A 552 -15.14 0.65 -9.31
CA ASN A 552 -14.66 2.03 -9.29
C ASN A 552 -15.86 2.99 -9.16
N LEU A 553 -15.60 4.24 -8.77
CA LEU A 553 -16.64 5.24 -8.53
C LEU A 553 -17.42 5.61 -9.80
N GLU A 554 -16.79 5.60 -10.97
CA GLU A 554 -17.41 6.09 -12.22
C GLU A 554 -18.45 5.10 -12.75
N ASP A 555 -18.14 3.80 -12.75
CA ASP A 555 -19.11 2.74 -13.07
C ASP A 555 -20.25 2.68 -12.04
N ALA A 556 -19.97 2.95 -10.76
CA ALA A 556 -20.98 3.01 -9.70
C ALA A 556 -21.97 4.16 -9.94
N LEU A 557 -21.49 5.35 -10.30
CA LEU A 557 -22.30 6.52 -10.62
C LEU A 557 -23.12 6.32 -11.89
N LEU A 558 -22.50 5.81 -12.97
CA LEU A 558 -23.19 5.44 -14.20
C LEU A 558 -24.30 4.39 -13.95
N LYS A 559 -24.13 3.51 -12.95
CA LYS A 559 -25.17 2.57 -12.55
C LYS A 559 -26.33 3.25 -11.81
N ILE A 560 -26.10 4.25 -10.95
CA ILE A 560 -27.16 5.09 -10.36
C ILE A 560 -27.96 5.79 -11.47
N GLU A 561 -27.27 6.43 -12.42
CA GLU A 561 -27.92 7.14 -13.53
C GLU A 561 -28.75 6.21 -14.41
N ARG A 562 -28.26 4.99 -14.71
CA ARG A 562 -29.02 3.98 -15.46
C ARG A 562 -30.23 3.44 -14.69
N LEU A 563 -30.14 3.28 -13.37
CA LEU A 563 -31.29 2.89 -12.54
C LEU A 563 -32.36 3.98 -12.54
N ARG A 564 -31.97 5.26 -12.44
CA ARG A 564 -32.89 6.39 -12.61
C ARG A 564 -33.51 6.46 -14.00
N GLY A 565 -32.71 6.28 -15.05
CA GLY A 565 -33.20 6.25 -16.43
C GLY A 565 -34.21 5.14 -16.68
N LYS A 566 -34.05 3.96 -16.05
CA LYS A 566 -35.07 2.92 -16.04
C LYS A 566 -36.37 3.38 -15.36
N ILE A 567 -36.28 3.97 -14.18
CA ILE A 567 -37.47 4.44 -13.43
C ILE A 567 -38.23 5.52 -14.21
N GLU A 568 -37.54 6.42 -14.93
CA GLU A 568 -38.21 7.40 -15.81
C GLU A 568 -38.83 6.75 -17.06
N VAL A 569 -38.20 5.73 -17.64
CA VAL A 569 -38.76 4.96 -18.77
C VAL A 569 -39.96 4.10 -18.35
N GLU A 570 -39.92 3.46 -17.17
CA GLU A 570 -41.06 2.73 -16.59
C GLU A 570 -42.22 3.69 -16.28
N ARG A 571 -41.95 4.91 -15.80
CA ARG A 571 -42.96 5.96 -15.63
C ARG A 571 -43.61 6.45 -16.93
N ILE A 572 -42.95 6.24 -18.07
CA ILE A 572 -43.47 6.55 -19.42
C ILE A 572 -44.15 5.32 -20.04
N GLY A 573 -43.68 4.11 -19.73
CA GLY A 573 -44.29 2.84 -20.14
C GLY A 573 -45.69 2.63 -19.54
N ASN A 574 -45.85 2.99 -18.25
CA ASN A 574 -47.11 2.92 -17.50
C ASN A 574 -48.19 3.93 -17.97
N LEU A 575 -48.17 4.35 -19.24
CA LEU A 575 -49.22 5.13 -19.90
C LEU A 575 -49.82 4.40 -21.12
N PHE A 576 -49.35 3.17 -21.44
CA PHE A 576 -49.79 2.40 -22.61
C PHE A 576 -50.15 0.92 -22.34
N GLU A 577 -50.00 0.42 -21.11
CA GLU A 577 -50.26 -0.99 -20.78
C GLU A 577 -51.70 -1.31 -20.30
N ASP A 578 -52.56 -0.30 -20.10
CA ASP A 578 -54.00 -0.45 -19.74
C ASP A 578 -54.89 -1.03 -20.88
N LEU A 579 -54.31 -1.67 -21.89
CA LEU A 579 -55.03 -2.14 -23.10
C LEU A 579 -55.06 -3.65 -23.30
N PHE A 580 -54.38 -4.46 -22.47
CA PHE A 580 -54.38 -5.93 -22.59
C PHE A 580 -54.43 -6.68 -21.24
N LEU A 581 -55.58 -6.60 -20.59
CA LEU A 581 -56.19 -7.74 -19.88
C LEU A 581 -57.32 -8.26 -20.81
N GLU A 582 -57.74 -9.53 -20.82
CA GLU A 582 -57.89 -10.50 -19.73
C GLU A 582 -57.48 -11.93 -20.17
N ALA A 583 -57.07 -12.78 -19.22
CA ALA A 583 -57.53 -14.18 -19.07
C ALA A 583 -56.71 -14.94 -17.99
N GLU A 584 -57.35 -15.25 -16.86
CA GLU A 584 -56.90 -16.27 -15.90
C GLU A 584 -57.38 -17.68 -16.39
N GLU A 585 -57.13 -18.85 -15.77
CA GLU A 585 -56.65 -19.17 -14.42
C GLU A 585 -55.98 -20.58 -14.38
N SER A 586 -55.61 -20.98 -13.16
CA SER A 586 -54.95 -22.19 -12.63
C SER A 586 -55.53 -23.61 -12.97
N LYS A 587 -55.11 -24.78 -12.44
CA LYS A 587 -54.39 -25.20 -11.20
C LYS A 587 -53.99 -26.71 -11.21
N ILE A 588 -53.19 -27.14 -10.20
CA ILE A 588 -53.16 -28.49 -9.53
C ILE A 588 -52.32 -29.66 -10.10
N ILE A 589 -51.88 -30.50 -9.15
CA ILE A 589 -50.91 -31.63 -9.20
C ILE A 589 -51.64 -32.95 -8.87
N LEU A 590 -51.16 -34.11 -9.35
CA LEU A 590 -51.29 -35.38 -8.59
C LEU A 590 -50.15 -36.38 -8.90
N LYS A 591 -50.01 -37.40 -8.05
CA LYS A 591 -48.95 -38.43 -8.07
C LYS A 591 -49.35 -39.67 -8.87
N ASN A 592 -48.37 -40.54 -9.17
CA ASN A 592 -48.47 -41.95 -8.78
C ASN A 592 -47.10 -42.64 -8.72
N LYS A 593 -47.05 -43.76 -7.98
CA LYS A 593 -46.04 -44.83 -8.10
C LYS A 593 -46.61 -45.94 -8.99
N ASP A 594 -45.77 -46.82 -9.54
CA ASP A 594 -45.59 -48.19 -9.00
C ASP A 594 -44.59 -48.98 -9.85
N SER A 595 -44.20 -50.16 -9.35
CA SER A 595 -43.17 -51.06 -9.88
C SER A 595 -43.76 -52.44 -10.15
N GLU A 596 -43.20 -53.19 -11.12
CA GLU A 596 -42.58 -54.51 -10.88
C GLU A 596 -42.03 -55.15 -12.17
N ASP A 597 -41.20 -56.17 -11.98
CA ASP A 597 -40.33 -56.77 -12.99
C ASP A 597 -40.98 -57.81 -13.90
N LYS A 598 -40.25 -58.19 -14.95
CA LYS A 598 -40.33 -59.53 -15.55
C LYS A 598 -38.95 -60.15 -15.63
N SER A 599 -38.81 -61.35 -15.08
CA SER A 599 -37.60 -62.15 -15.12
C SER A 599 -37.53 -63.00 -16.39
N GLU A 600 -36.36 -62.99 -17.03
CA GLU A 600 -35.95 -64.04 -17.97
C GLU A 600 -34.62 -64.64 -17.49
N SER A 601 -34.48 -65.95 -17.64
CA SER A 601 -33.37 -66.73 -17.10
C SER A 601 -32.17 -66.73 -18.05
N ILE A 602 -31.10 -66.03 -17.68
CA ILE A 602 -29.79 -66.16 -18.35
C ILE A 602 -29.01 -67.31 -17.70
N THR A 603 -28.33 -68.12 -18.50
CA THR A 603 -27.49 -69.24 -18.03
C THR A 603 -26.05 -68.79 -17.83
N GLU A 604 -25.53 -68.90 -16.61
CA GLU A 604 -24.14 -68.57 -16.30
C GLU A 604 -23.18 -69.51 -17.04
N THR A 605 -22.36 -68.94 -17.92
CA THR A 605 -21.20 -69.60 -18.53
C THR A 605 -19.95 -69.14 -17.80
N LYS A 606 -19.08 -70.08 -17.40
CA LYS A 606 -17.79 -69.74 -16.80
C LYS A 606 -16.82 -69.22 -17.88
N PRO A 607 -15.99 -68.22 -17.57
CA PRO A 607 -15.04 -67.67 -18.53
C PRO A 607 -13.88 -68.64 -18.81
N ASP A 608 -13.40 -68.63 -20.05
CA ASP A 608 -12.19 -69.34 -20.48
C ASP A 608 -10.92 -68.68 -19.91
N GLU A 609 -9.92 -69.50 -19.56
CA GLU A 609 -8.63 -69.04 -18.98
C GLU A 609 -7.88 -68.03 -19.87
N VAL A 610 -8.11 -68.10 -21.19
CA VAL A 610 -7.55 -67.18 -22.19
C VAL A 610 -8.03 -65.73 -21.93
N TYR A 611 -9.31 -65.53 -21.65
CA TYR A 611 -9.88 -64.20 -21.39
C TYR A 611 -9.41 -63.61 -20.06
N LEU A 612 -9.26 -64.45 -19.02
CA LEU A 612 -8.67 -64.03 -17.75
C LEU A 612 -7.21 -63.58 -17.93
N THR A 613 -6.46 -64.24 -18.82
CA THR A 613 -5.08 -63.87 -19.15
C THR A 613 -5.02 -62.53 -19.91
N GLU A 614 -5.82 -62.34 -20.96
CA GLU A 614 -5.91 -61.04 -21.68
C GLU A 614 -6.33 -59.91 -20.73
N THR A 615 -7.27 -60.19 -19.81
CA THR A 615 -7.73 -59.21 -18.82
C THR A 615 -6.61 -58.79 -17.87
N HIS A 616 -5.77 -59.74 -17.40
CA HIS A 616 -4.62 -59.41 -16.58
C HIS A 616 -3.61 -58.54 -17.36
N GLU A 617 -3.27 -58.90 -18.60
CA GLU A 617 -2.35 -58.11 -19.43
C GLU A 617 -2.88 -56.69 -19.70
N LYS A 618 -4.18 -56.51 -20.00
CA LYS A 618 -4.75 -55.16 -20.16
C LYS A 618 -4.81 -54.37 -18.85
N VAL A 619 -5.05 -55.01 -17.71
CA VAL A 619 -4.98 -54.36 -16.39
C VAL A 619 -3.55 -53.90 -16.08
N GLU A 620 -2.53 -54.69 -16.41
CA GLU A 620 -1.13 -54.25 -16.31
C GLU A 620 -0.79 -53.10 -17.25
N GLN A 621 -1.26 -53.13 -18.51
CA GLN A 621 -1.06 -52.01 -19.45
C GLN A 621 -1.74 -50.72 -18.97
N VAL A 622 -2.94 -50.81 -18.39
CA VAL A 622 -3.61 -49.67 -17.73
C VAL A 622 -2.80 -49.17 -16.54
N LEU A 623 -2.31 -50.06 -15.67
CA LEU A 623 -1.49 -49.69 -14.52
C LEU A 623 -0.17 -49.05 -14.94
N LEU A 624 0.49 -49.54 -16.00
CA LEU A 624 1.69 -48.92 -16.56
C LEU A 624 1.40 -47.52 -17.11
N ALA A 625 0.33 -47.36 -17.90
CA ALA A 625 -0.08 -46.07 -18.45
C ALA A 625 -0.45 -45.05 -17.36
N LEU A 626 -1.23 -45.45 -16.35
CA LEU A 626 -1.61 -44.58 -15.24
C LEU A 626 -0.46 -44.28 -14.28
N ASN A 627 0.49 -45.21 -14.06
CA ASN A 627 1.68 -44.92 -13.25
C ASN A 627 2.71 -44.05 -13.99
N ALA A 628 2.74 -44.10 -15.34
CA ALA A 628 3.53 -43.19 -16.17
C ALA A 628 2.98 -41.76 -16.23
N VAL A 629 1.73 -41.51 -15.79
CA VAL A 629 1.22 -40.15 -15.57
C VAL A 629 2.10 -39.44 -14.55
N LYS A 630 2.71 -38.33 -14.95
CA LYS A 630 3.59 -37.50 -14.12
C LYS A 630 2.78 -36.85 -12.98
N PHE A 631 1.90 -35.91 -13.32
CA PHE A 631 1.03 -35.22 -12.37
C PHE A 631 -0.21 -36.05 -12.02
N LYS A 632 -0.10 -36.96 -11.05
CA LYS A 632 -1.18 -37.86 -10.63
C LYS A 632 -2.27 -37.10 -9.85
N SER A 633 -3.35 -36.73 -10.54
CA SER A 633 -4.53 -36.16 -9.87
C SER A 633 -5.22 -37.19 -8.95
N PRO A 634 -6.02 -36.78 -7.94
CA PRO A 634 -6.69 -37.71 -7.03
C PRO A 634 -7.61 -38.73 -7.71
N ALA A 635 -8.13 -38.41 -8.90
CA ALA A 635 -8.89 -39.34 -9.72
C ALA A 635 -8.00 -40.43 -10.33
N ILE A 636 -6.81 -40.05 -10.84
CA ILE A 636 -5.81 -40.99 -11.34
C ILE A 636 -5.33 -41.92 -10.21
N THR A 637 -5.05 -41.40 -9.01
CA THR A 637 -4.68 -42.24 -7.85
C THR A 637 -5.77 -43.25 -7.51
N LYS A 638 -7.03 -42.81 -7.41
CA LYS A 638 -8.16 -43.70 -7.10
C LYS A 638 -8.38 -44.77 -8.17
N GLU A 639 -8.18 -44.43 -9.45
CA GLU A 639 -8.30 -45.38 -10.55
C GLU A 639 -7.11 -46.37 -10.57
N ILE A 640 -5.88 -45.92 -10.27
CA ILE A 640 -4.73 -46.80 -10.05
C ILE A 640 -5.02 -47.82 -8.93
N ASP A 641 -5.50 -47.36 -7.78
CA ASP A 641 -5.72 -48.25 -6.63
C ASP A 641 -6.85 -49.26 -6.89
N LYS A 642 -7.91 -48.84 -7.58
CA LYS A 642 -8.96 -49.71 -8.11
C LYS A 642 -8.43 -50.75 -9.11
N TYR A 643 -7.52 -50.38 -10.03
CA TYR A 643 -6.93 -51.35 -10.96
C TYR A 643 -5.92 -52.29 -10.29
N LYS A 644 -5.20 -51.86 -9.24
CA LYS A 644 -4.42 -52.77 -8.37
C LYS A 644 -5.31 -53.76 -7.63
N GLU A 645 -6.46 -53.30 -7.12
CA GLU A 645 -7.42 -54.17 -6.44
C GLU A 645 -8.00 -55.19 -7.42
N LEU A 646 -8.37 -54.77 -8.64
CA LEU A 646 -8.75 -55.65 -9.74
C LEU A 646 -7.65 -56.66 -10.10
N GLN A 647 -6.38 -56.24 -10.21
CA GLN A 647 -5.25 -57.14 -10.46
C GLN A 647 -5.15 -58.22 -9.36
N SER A 648 -5.28 -57.81 -8.10
CA SER A 648 -5.30 -58.73 -6.95
C SER A 648 -6.51 -59.68 -6.98
N GLN A 649 -7.71 -59.19 -7.32
CA GLN A 649 -8.92 -60.01 -7.41
C GLN A 649 -8.83 -61.02 -8.58
N ILE A 650 -8.29 -60.63 -9.73
CA ILE A 650 -8.06 -61.54 -10.88
C ILE A 650 -7.04 -62.63 -10.50
N THR A 651 -5.97 -62.26 -9.80
CA THR A 651 -4.90 -63.18 -9.39
C THR A 651 -5.34 -64.16 -8.30
N ASN A 652 -6.09 -63.70 -7.30
CA ASN A 652 -6.40 -64.47 -6.09
C ASN A 652 -7.83 -65.04 -6.05
N GLU A 653 -8.77 -64.48 -6.81
CA GLU A 653 -10.20 -64.82 -6.76
C GLU A 653 -10.82 -65.04 -8.15
N SER A 654 -10.04 -65.58 -9.10
CA SER A 654 -10.43 -65.79 -10.51
C SER A 654 -11.80 -66.46 -10.72
N GLN A 655 -12.26 -67.31 -9.79
CA GLN A 655 -13.56 -67.97 -9.83
C GLN A 655 -14.77 -67.05 -9.55
N LYS A 656 -14.58 -65.77 -9.20
CA LYS A 656 -15.65 -64.78 -8.92
C LYS A 656 -15.95 -63.82 -10.08
N PHE A 657 -15.40 -64.06 -11.27
CA PHE A 657 -15.64 -63.24 -12.46
C PHE A 657 -16.51 -64.01 -13.46
N ASP A 658 -17.60 -63.38 -13.88
CA ASP A 658 -18.40 -63.81 -15.04
C ASP A 658 -17.92 -63.12 -16.33
N GLN A 659 -18.37 -63.63 -17.47
CA GLN A 659 -17.96 -63.13 -18.80
C GLN A 659 -18.33 -61.64 -19.00
N ASN A 660 -19.51 -61.19 -18.55
CA ASN A 660 -19.96 -59.80 -18.74
C ASN A 660 -19.09 -58.83 -17.93
N ARG A 661 -18.69 -59.24 -16.72
CA ARG A 661 -17.78 -58.47 -15.85
C ARG A 661 -16.37 -58.37 -16.45
N ILE A 662 -15.90 -59.43 -17.11
CA ILE A 662 -14.64 -59.41 -17.87
C ILE A 662 -14.72 -58.43 -19.06
N ASP A 663 -15.78 -58.51 -19.86
CA ASP A 663 -15.96 -57.63 -21.03
C ASP A 663 -16.07 -56.14 -20.65
N ASP A 664 -16.70 -55.81 -19.52
CA ASP A 664 -16.72 -54.44 -18.98
C ASP A 664 -15.33 -53.95 -18.53
N ILE A 665 -14.51 -54.82 -17.93
CA ILE A 665 -13.12 -54.50 -17.56
C ILE A 665 -12.27 -54.26 -18.81
N LEU A 666 -12.32 -55.18 -19.79
CA LEU A 666 -11.60 -55.07 -21.06
C LEU A 666 -11.98 -53.77 -21.81
N GLN A 667 -13.27 -53.48 -21.95
CA GLN A 667 -13.76 -52.28 -22.64
C GLN A 667 -13.36 -50.98 -21.92
N ARG A 668 -13.28 -50.98 -20.58
CA ARG A 668 -12.79 -49.82 -19.80
C ARG A 668 -11.28 -49.65 -19.93
N ALA A 669 -10.52 -50.76 -19.91
CA ALA A 669 -9.09 -50.75 -20.11
C ALA A 669 -8.71 -50.20 -21.50
N ASP A 670 -9.36 -50.68 -22.56
CA ASP A 670 -9.13 -50.20 -23.93
C ASP A 670 -9.42 -48.69 -24.07
N LYS A 671 -10.51 -48.19 -23.48
CA LYS A 671 -10.83 -46.74 -23.47
C LYS A 671 -9.75 -45.92 -22.77
N ILE A 672 -9.22 -46.40 -21.65
CA ILE A 672 -8.13 -45.73 -20.91
C ILE A 672 -6.85 -45.72 -21.76
N ILE A 673 -6.41 -46.89 -22.25
CA ILE A 673 -5.20 -47.05 -23.07
C ILE A 673 -5.27 -46.17 -24.33
N GLN A 674 -6.38 -46.22 -25.08
CA GLN A 674 -6.58 -45.37 -26.25
C GLN A 674 -6.46 -43.88 -25.90
N SER A 675 -7.04 -43.44 -24.78
CA SER A 675 -7.00 -42.03 -24.37
C SER A 675 -5.58 -41.50 -24.11
N TYR A 676 -4.63 -42.36 -23.72
CA TYR A 676 -3.21 -42.00 -23.51
C TYR A 676 -2.35 -42.19 -24.78
N SER A 677 -2.81 -42.96 -25.77
CA SER A 677 -2.12 -43.16 -27.05
C SER A 677 -2.26 -41.99 -28.06
N GLY A 678 -3.27 -41.14 -27.89
CA GLY A 678 -3.65 -40.11 -28.87
C GLY A 678 -2.69 -38.90 -28.93
N LYS A 679 -2.08 -38.68 -30.11
CA LYS A 679 -1.28 -37.48 -30.40
C LYS A 679 -2.16 -36.22 -30.57
N ASN A 680 -2.57 -35.61 -29.46
CA ASN A 680 -3.06 -34.24 -29.48
C ASN A 680 -1.92 -33.26 -29.83
N THR A 681 -2.24 -32.19 -30.55
CA THR A 681 -1.33 -31.07 -30.77
C THR A 681 -1.07 -30.35 -29.44
N GLU A 682 0.18 -30.36 -28.98
CA GLU A 682 0.57 -29.94 -27.62
C GLU A 682 0.19 -28.49 -27.27
N TYR A 683 0.19 -27.57 -28.23
CA TYR A 683 -0.09 -26.15 -28.00
C TYR A 683 -1.30 -25.68 -28.79
N ARG A 684 -2.14 -24.84 -28.16
CA ARG A 684 -3.12 -24.03 -28.87
C ARG A 684 -2.42 -22.80 -29.47
N ILE A 685 -2.18 -22.82 -30.79
CA ILE A 685 -1.59 -21.70 -31.52
C ILE A 685 -2.59 -20.53 -31.58
N GLN A 686 -2.12 -19.31 -31.29
CA GLN A 686 -2.94 -18.09 -31.30
C GLN A 686 -2.20 -16.87 -31.85
N THR A 687 -2.90 -16.09 -32.68
CA THR A 687 -2.47 -14.77 -33.19
C THR A 687 -3.10 -13.59 -32.45
N GLN A 688 -4.02 -13.86 -31.51
CA GLN A 688 -4.66 -12.91 -30.59
C GLN A 688 -4.91 -13.62 -29.25
N VAL A 689 -4.82 -12.90 -28.13
CA VAL A 689 -4.92 -13.48 -26.78
C VAL A 689 -6.37 -13.83 -26.42
N GLU A 690 -6.72 -15.12 -26.50
CA GLU A 690 -8.05 -15.62 -26.13
C GLU A 690 -7.93 -16.87 -25.22
N LEU A 691 -7.84 -16.62 -23.92
CA LEU A 691 -7.79 -17.65 -22.89
C LEU A 691 -9.12 -18.42 -22.77
N LYS A 692 -9.05 -19.75 -22.57
CA LYS A 692 -10.20 -20.65 -22.41
C LYS A 692 -9.92 -21.65 -21.30
N LYS A 693 -10.89 -21.88 -20.41
CA LYS A 693 -10.80 -22.89 -19.35
C LYS A 693 -10.45 -24.27 -19.91
N GLY A 694 -9.64 -25.03 -19.17
CA GLY A 694 -9.17 -26.36 -19.57
C GLY A 694 -8.06 -26.38 -20.64
N VAL A 695 -7.71 -25.24 -21.26
CA VAL A 695 -6.55 -25.16 -22.17
C VAL A 695 -5.32 -24.71 -21.37
N LEU A 696 -4.37 -25.62 -21.17
CA LEU A 696 -3.15 -25.34 -20.40
C LEU A 696 -2.03 -24.69 -21.23
N LYS A 697 -1.89 -25.11 -22.49
CA LYS A 697 -0.73 -24.77 -23.33
C LYS A 697 -1.08 -23.89 -24.52
N TYR A 698 -0.35 -22.80 -24.65
CA TYR A 698 -0.50 -21.78 -25.69
C TYR A 698 0.81 -21.55 -26.43
N GLN A 699 0.72 -21.24 -27.73
CA GLN A 699 1.84 -20.68 -28.49
C GLN A 699 1.37 -19.41 -29.21
N PHE A 700 2.02 -18.29 -28.89
CA PHE A 700 1.63 -16.97 -29.37
C PHE A 700 2.45 -16.53 -30.57
N LEU A 701 1.77 -16.22 -31.68
CA LEU A 701 2.37 -15.80 -32.95
C LEU A 701 1.86 -14.40 -33.33
N LYS A 702 2.59 -13.36 -32.93
CA LYS A 702 2.33 -11.97 -33.32
C LYS A 702 3.12 -11.64 -34.59
N SER A 703 2.47 -11.01 -35.56
CA SER A 703 3.10 -10.55 -36.80
C SER A 703 3.69 -9.15 -36.62
N ASP A 704 4.94 -9.07 -36.18
CA ASP A 704 5.68 -7.83 -35.94
C ASP A 704 7.17 -8.02 -36.23
N ASP A 705 7.90 -6.93 -36.45
CA ASP A 705 9.37 -6.97 -36.60
C ASP A 705 10.00 -7.48 -35.29
N ILE A 706 11.01 -8.35 -35.39
CA ILE A 706 11.80 -8.81 -34.25
C ILE A 706 13.13 -8.05 -34.22
N VAL A 707 13.45 -7.43 -33.07
CA VAL A 707 14.68 -6.66 -32.86
C VAL A 707 15.45 -7.18 -31.64
N ASN A 708 16.75 -6.88 -31.58
CA ASN A 708 17.57 -7.16 -30.41
C ASN A 708 17.43 -5.99 -29.40
N THR A 709 17.15 -6.31 -28.14
CA THR A 709 16.83 -5.31 -27.11
C THR A 709 17.96 -4.29 -26.89
N SER A 710 19.24 -4.70 -26.96
CA SER A 710 20.39 -3.81 -26.76
C SER A 710 20.52 -2.79 -27.88
N LEU A 711 20.28 -3.18 -29.13
CA LEU A 711 20.37 -2.26 -30.28
C LEU A 711 19.26 -1.21 -30.26
N GLN A 712 18.10 -1.51 -29.66
CA GLN A 712 16.98 -0.59 -29.52
C GLN A 712 17.08 0.32 -28.28
N ASN A 713 17.73 -0.13 -27.20
CA ASN A 713 17.69 0.55 -25.88
C ASN A 713 19.06 0.98 -25.31
N SER A 714 20.16 0.47 -25.85
CA SER A 714 21.55 0.68 -25.35
C SER A 714 22.47 1.22 -26.46
N SER A 715 21.98 2.15 -27.28
CA SER A 715 22.63 2.69 -28.49
C SER A 715 23.97 3.40 -28.26
N GLU A 716 24.35 3.68 -27.02
CA GLU A 716 25.65 4.27 -26.64
C GLU A 716 26.77 3.22 -26.59
N LEU A 717 26.44 1.92 -26.51
CA LEU A 717 27.42 0.85 -26.44
C LEU A 717 27.95 0.49 -27.83
N SER A 718 29.27 0.41 -27.95
CA SER A 718 29.92 -0.16 -29.14
C SER A 718 29.61 -1.65 -29.29
N LYS A 719 29.65 -2.14 -30.54
CA LYS A 719 29.48 -3.58 -30.83
C LYS A 719 30.50 -4.45 -30.07
N GLN A 720 31.72 -3.95 -29.85
CA GLN A 720 32.74 -4.65 -29.08
C GLN A 720 32.37 -4.81 -27.60
N GLN A 721 31.76 -3.80 -26.98
CA GLN A 721 31.25 -3.91 -25.60
C GLN A 721 30.11 -4.93 -25.52
N ILE A 722 29.16 -4.90 -26.47
CA ILE A 722 28.05 -5.87 -26.50
C ILE A 722 28.58 -7.31 -26.68
N GLU A 723 29.55 -7.54 -27.55
CA GLU A 723 30.20 -8.86 -27.70
C GLU A 723 30.99 -9.29 -26.46
N ALA A 724 31.60 -8.36 -25.71
CA ALA A 724 32.32 -8.67 -24.47
C ALA A 724 31.36 -9.05 -23.32
N PHE A 725 30.26 -8.31 -23.17
CA PHE A 725 29.19 -8.65 -22.24
C PHE A 725 28.48 -9.98 -22.59
N GLN A 726 28.38 -10.33 -23.89
CA GLN A 726 27.88 -11.65 -24.32
C GLN A 726 28.83 -12.79 -23.93
N ASP A 727 30.15 -12.59 -24.04
CA ASP A 727 31.18 -13.56 -23.61
C ASP A 727 31.42 -13.56 -22.07
N THR A 728 30.55 -12.88 -21.30
CA THR A 728 30.65 -12.75 -19.84
C THR A 728 29.63 -13.60 -19.09
N SER A 729 30.14 -14.52 -18.28
CA SER A 729 29.39 -15.34 -17.33
C SER A 729 28.78 -14.49 -16.20
N TYR A 730 27.79 -15.08 -15.53
CA TYR A 730 26.98 -14.41 -14.52
C TYR A 730 27.77 -13.85 -13.32
N ASP A 731 28.85 -14.52 -12.91
CA ASP A 731 29.75 -14.06 -11.83
C ASP A 731 30.75 -12.99 -12.29
N GLY A 732 30.59 -12.47 -13.52
CA GLY A 732 31.49 -11.52 -14.16
C GLY A 732 32.65 -12.16 -14.91
N THR A 733 32.84 -13.49 -14.85
CA THR A 733 33.95 -14.18 -15.53
C THR A 733 33.87 -14.01 -17.05
N LEU A 734 34.94 -13.53 -17.66
CA LEU A 734 35.04 -13.23 -19.09
C LEU A 734 35.81 -14.34 -19.81
N HIS A 735 35.12 -15.22 -20.54
CA HIS A 735 35.73 -16.42 -21.11
C HIS A 735 36.74 -16.10 -22.22
N ASN A 736 36.33 -15.27 -23.18
CA ASN A 736 37.17 -14.86 -24.32
C ASN A 736 38.06 -13.64 -23.99
N HIS A 737 38.66 -13.60 -22.79
CA HIS A 737 39.43 -12.44 -22.31
C HIS A 737 40.59 -12.01 -23.23
N GLY A 738 41.15 -12.92 -24.04
CA GLY A 738 42.16 -12.58 -25.06
C GLY A 738 41.60 -11.77 -26.24
N LYS A 739 40.35 -12.02 -26.66
CA LYS A 739 39.63 -11.20 -27.66
C LYS A 739 39.22 -9.85 -27.07
N HIS A 740 38.85 -9.84 -25.79
CA HIS A 740 38.24 -8.72 -25.08
C HIS A 740 39.18 -8.05 -24.07
N SER A 741 40.48 -8.04 -24.34
CA SER A 741 41.53 -7.63 -23.38
C SER A 741 41.35 -6.21 -22.83
N GLN A 742 40.77 -5.30 -23.63
CA GLN A 742 40.42 -3.95 -23.21
C GLN A 742 39.40 -3.92 -22.05
N PHE A 743 38.47 -4.89 -21.97
CA PHE A 743 37.47 -5.01 -20.89
C PHE A 743 37.88 -6.01 -19.79
N ALA A 744 38.95 -6.79 -20.00
CA ALA A 744 39.38 -7.85 -19.09
C ALA A 744 40.19 -7.32 -17.89
N ASN A 745 39.91 -7.84 -16.70
CA ASN A 745 40.59 -7.53 -15.44
C ASN A 745 40.83 -8.81 -14.63
N TYR A 746 42.04 -9.04 -14.13
CA TYR A 746 42.37 -10.23 -13.36
C TYR A 746 42.04 -10.04 -11.88
N ILE A 747 41.39 -11.01 -11.24
CA ILE A 747 41.17 -11.04 -9.79
C ILE A 747 41.20 -12.47 -9.27
N GLY A 748 42.08 -12.77 -8.32
CA GLY A 748 42.08 -13.99 -7.52
C GLY A 748 42.01 -15.30 -8.33
N GLY A 749 42.69 -15.37 -9.48
CA GLY A 749 42.68 -16.54 -10.36
C GLY A 749 41.71 -16.49 -11.55
N LYS A 750 40.88 -15.45 -11.70
CA LYS A 750 39.90 -15.30 -12.80
C LYS A 750 40.11 -14.02 -13.60
N TRP A 751 39.69 -14.04 -14.87
CA TRP A 751 39.49 -12.83 -15.69
C TRP A 751 38.01 -12.40 -15.63
N VAL A 752 37.77 -11.12 -15.36
CA VAL A 752 36.46 -10.53 -15.08
C VAL A 752 36.25 -9.27 -15.93
N HIS A 753 35.04 -9.07 -16.45
CA HIS A 753 34.67 -7.88 -17.25
C HIS A 753 34.65 -6.61 -16.38
N ASP A 754 35.12 -5.48 -16.91
CA ASP A 754 35.28 -4.20 -16.19
C ASP A 754 34.06 -3.75 -15.36
N PHE A 755 32.85 -3.81 -15.90
CA PHE A 755 31.59 -3.54 -15.20
C PHE A 755 31.44 -4.31 -13.87
N TYR A 756 31.76 -5.62 -13.89
CA TYR A 756 31.72 -6.49 -12.71
C TYR A 756 32.96 -6.33 -11.83
N TYR A 757 34.12 -5.98 -12.42
CA TYR A 757 35.34 -5.68 -11.67
C TYR A 757 35.22 -4.35 -10.90
N ALA A 758 34.53 -3.36 -11.45
CA ALA A 758 34.25 -2.06 -10.84
C ALA A 758 33.08 -2.06 -9.83
N GLU A 759 32.47 -3.21 -9.54
CA GLU A 759 31.29 -3.31 -8.66
C GLU A 759 31.61 -3.84 -7.25
N GLY A 760 30.87 -3.39 -6.23
CA GLY A 760 30.97 -3.95 -4.87
C GLY A 760 32.10 -3.32 -4.06
N ASN A 761 32.73 -4.10 -3.17
CA ASN A 761 33.73 -3.58 -2.23
C ASN A 761 35.06 -3.24 -2.95
N ILE A 762 35.24 -1.94 -3.23
CA ILE A 762 36.40 -1.45 -4.00
C ILE A 762 37.70 -1.51 -3.18
N TYR A 763 37.66 -1.24 -1.88
CA TYR A 763 38.84 -1.34 -1.01
C TYR A 763 39.35 -2.79 -0.90
N ALA A 764 38.45 -3.78 -0.83
CA ALA A 764 38.83 -5.20 -0.85
C ALA A 764 39.44 -5.60 -2.20
N LYS A 765 38.92 -5.05 -3.31
CA LYS A 765 39.47 -5.29 -4.66
C LYS A 765 40.83 -4.63 -4.87
N LEU A 766 41.05 -3.42 -4.35
CA LEU A 766 42.38 -2.79 -4.32
C LEU A 766 43.38 -3.62 -3.50
N GLN A 767 42.96 -4.12 -2.33
CA GLN A 767 43.80 -5.01 -1.51
C GLN A 767 44.09 -6.36 -2.18
N GLN A 768 43.17 -6.88 -3.02
CA GLN A 768 43.44 -8.09 -3.81
C GLN A 768 44.35 -7.79 -5.01
N LEU A 769 44.21 -6.63 -5.65
CA LEU A 769 45.07 -6.19 -6.76
C LEU A 769 46.55 -6.08 -6.34
N GLU A 770 46.85 -5.64 -5.12
CA GLU A 770 48.23 -5.65 -4.61
C GLU A 770 48.79 -7.06 -4.40
N LYS A 771 47.95 -8.07 -4.12
CA LYS A 771 48.40 -9.49 -4.04
C LYS A 771 48.57 -10.11 -5.43
N ASP A 772 47.69 -9.78 -6.36
CA ASP A 772 47.70 -10.28 -7.73
C ASP A 772 48.80 -9.62 -8.58
N LYS A 773 49.44 -8.56 -8.06
CA LYS A 773 50.45 -7.72 -8.70
C LYS A 773 51.60 -8.47 -9.37
N ASP A 774 52.20 -9.44 -8.68
CA ASP A 774 53.33 -10.23 -9.21
C ASP A 774 52.89 -11.19 -10.34
N ILE A 775 51.65 -11.66 -10.28
CA ILE A 775 51.04 -12.52 -11.30
C ILE A 775 50.69 -11.70 -12.55
N ILE A 776 50.17 -10.48 -12.37
CA ILE A 776 49.82 -9.57 -13.47
C ILE A 776 51.09 -9.00 -14.13
N GLY A 777 52.08 -8.61 -13.32
CA GLY A 777 53.32 -7.95 -13.76
C GLY A 777 54.29 -8.87 -14.52
N SER A 778 54.21 -10.19 -14.32
CA SER A 778 55.08 -11.17 -14.99
C SER A 778 54.64 -11.56 -16.41
N GLY A 779 53.44 -11.14 -16.85
CA GLY A 779 52.92 -11.45 -18.20
C GLY A 779 52.24 -10.29 -18.95
N THR A 780 51.79 -9.22 -18.27
CA THR A 780 50.99 -8.15 -18.89
C THR A 780 51.41 -6.75 -18.43
N ALA A 781 52.32 -6.12 -19.20
CA ALA A 781 52.76 -4.75 -18.94
C ALA A 781 51.57 -3.76 -18.99
N GLY A 782 51.40 -2.97 -17.92
CA GLY A 782 50.34 -1.96 -17.79
C GLY A 782 48.99 -2.44 -17.25
N GLN A 783 48.75 -3.76 -17.15
CA GLN A 783 47.44 -4.29 -16.71
C GLN A 783 47.14 -4.00 -15.22
N TYR A 784 48.15 -3.98 -14.35
CA TYR A 784 47.99 -3.56 -12.94
C TYR A 784 47.56 -2.08 -12.84
N GLU A 785 48.22 -1.17 -13.56
CA GLU A 785 47.88 0.26 -13.55
C GLU A 785 46.50 0.52 -14.16
N LYS A 786 46.13 -0.18 -15.24
CA LYS A 786 44.77 -0.17 -15.81
C LYS A 786 43.72 -0.53 -14.75
N GLN A 787 43.93 -1.64 -14.05
CA GLN A 787 43.02 -2.13 -13.01
C GLN A 787 42.94 -1.21 -11.80
N LYS A 788 44.08 -0.62 -11.42
CA LYS A 788 44.18 0.34 -10.33
C LYS A 788 43.41 1.62 -10.65
N ALA A 789 43.69 2.24 -11.79
CA ALA A 789 43.00 3.44 -12.25
C ALA A 789 41.48 3.23 -12.39
N LEU A 790 41.04 2.06 -12.86
CA LEU A 790 39.63 1.69 -12.88
C LEU A 790 39.01 1.67 -11.48
N LEU A 791 39.62 0.97 -10.51
CA LEU A 791 39.11 0.92 -9.14
C LEU A 791 39.16 2.28 -8.43
N GLU A 792 40.23 3.06 -8.62
CA GLU A 792 40.35 4.42 -8.07
C GLU A 792 39.31 5.37 -8.67
N SER A 793 38.95 5.22 -9.95
CA SER A 793 37.91 6.04 -10.60
C SER A 793 36.47 5.77 -10.11
N VAL A 794 36.23 4.61 -9.48
CA VAL A 794 34.92 4.21 -8.92
C VAL A 794 34.92 4.13 -7.39
N LEU A 795 36.00 4.57 -6.74
CA LEU A 795 36.09 4.61 -5.28
C LEU A 795 34.99 5.54 -4.74
N PRO A 796 34.15 5.10 -3.78
CA PRO A 796 33.17 5.98 -3.16
C PRO A 796 33.85 7.22 -2.56
N LYS A 797 33.27 8.41 -2.77
CA LYS A 797 33.76 9.67 -2.16
C LYS A 797 33.90 9.45 -0.67
N ALA A 798 35.11 9.61 -0.15
CA ALA A 798 35.38 9.44 1.27
C ALA A 798 34.54 10.42 2.10
N LYS A 799 33.84 9.89 3.10
CA LYS A 799 33.10 10.66 4.09
C LYS A 799 34.07 11.36 5.04
N SER A 800 33.86 12.64 5.30
CA SER A 800 34.52 13.34 6.42
C SER A 800 34.00 12.86 7.78
N LEU A 801 34.63 13.28 8.88
CA LEU A 801 34.11 12.99 10.23
C LEU A 801 32.69 13.54 10.43
N ASP A 802 32.34 14.68 9.83
CA ASP A 802 30.99 15.26 9.87
C ASP A 802 29.94 14.47 9.07
N GLU A 803 30.37 13.64 8.11
CA GLU A 803 29.50 12.78 7.29
C GLU A 803 29.36 11.34 7.87
N ILE A 804 30.01 11.06 9.00
CA ILE A 804 30.02 9.78 9.72
C ILE A 804 29.11 9.86 10.95
N PHE A 805 27.98 9.16 10.88
CA PHE A 805 27.06 8.98 11.99
C PHE A 805 27.20 7.54 12.52
N ILE A 806 27.59 7.39 13.78
CA ILE A 806 27.81 6.10 14.44
C ILE A 806 27.71 6.25 15.97
N SER A 807 27.06 5.29 16.61
CA SER A 807 26.83 5.29 18.06
C SER A 807 28.00 4.61 18.81
N PRO A 808 28.39 5.05 20.02
CA PRO A 808 29.57 4.52 20.70
C PRO A 808 29.46 3.04 21.12
N ASN A 809 28.25 2.48 21.16
CA ASN A 809 28.00 1.07 21.45
C ASN A 809 28.12 0.14 20.23
N HIS A 810 28.35 0.69 19.03
CA HIS A 810 28.45 -0.04 17.77
C HIS A 810 29.75 -0.85 17.68
N GLU A 811 29.70 -2.05 17.08
CA GLU A 811 30.80 -3.02 17.04
C GLU A 811 32.14 -2.42 16.57
N PHE A 812 32.13 -1.60 15.50
CA PHE A 812 33.33 -0.89 15.02
C PHE A 812 34.09 -0.12 16.11
N ILE A 813 33.39 0.46 17.09
CA ILE A 813 33.99 1.27 18.16
C ILE A 813 34.68 0.36 19.20
N HIS A 814 34.11 -0.82 19.43
CA HIS A 814 34.70 -1.88 20.25
C HIS A 814 35.84 -2.63 19.53
N GLN A 815 35.83 -2.69 18.20
CA GLN A 815 36.89 -3.28 17.38
C GLN A 815 38.01 -2.29 17.00
N PHE A 816 37.85 -0.98 17.22
CA PHE A 816 38.88 0.00 16.90
C PHE A 816 40.01 -0.03 17.94
N ASP A 817 40.96 -0.95 17.70
CA ASP A 817 42.10 -1.24 18.56
C ASP A 817 43.04 -0.03 18.72
N LEU A 818 43.35 0.30 19.98
CA LEU A 818 44.32 1.31 20.42
C LEU A 818 45.55 0.68 21.11
N GLY A 819 45.66 -0.66 21.10
CA GLY A 819 46.74 -1.42 21.70
C GLY A 819 46.36 -1.96 23.09
N TYR A 820 47.27 -1.83 24.04
CA TYR A 820 47.10 -2.31 25.42
C TYR A 820 47.48 -1.22 26.41
N ILE A 821 46.75 -1.14 27.52
CA ILE A 821 47.09 -0.27 28.65
C ILE A 821 47.21 -1.08 29.94
N GLU A 822 47.99 -0.56 30.86
CA GLU A 822 48.06 -1.04 32.23
C GLU A 822 46.84 -0.52 33.00
N LYS A 823 45.95 -1.41 33.46
CA LYS A 823 44.83 -1.08 34.36
C LYS A 823 44.98 -1.87 35.66
N ASP A 824 44.79 -1.18 36.78
CA ASP A 824 44.75 -1.76 38.12
C ASP A 824 43.53 -2.69 38.27
N GLN A 825 43.77 -3.99 38.42
CA GLN A 825 42.71 -5.00 38.58
C GLN A 825 42.79 -5.67 39.95
N TRP A 826 41.65 -5.76 40.64
CA TRP A 826 41.56 -6.50 41.90
C TRP A 826 41.60 -8.01 41.66
N ASN A 827 42.70 -8.66 42.04
CA ASN A 827 42.82 -10.11 42.01
C ASN A 827 42.18 -10.70 43.28
N SER A 828 41.00 -11.30 43.12
CA SER A 828 40.23 -11.90 44.22
C SER A 828 40.95 -13.05 44.94
N SER A 829 41.93 -13.69 44.28
CA SER A 829 42.69 -14.82 44.82
C SER A 829 43.83 -14.38 45.75
N THR A 830 44.54 -13.31 45.38
CA THR A 830 45.66 -12.74 46.16
C THR A 830 45.18 -11.65 47.13
N ARG A 831 43.99 -11.09 46.90
CA ARG A 831 43.42 -9.92 47.61
C ARG A 831 44.31 -8.69 47.52
N GLN A 832 44.89 -8.48 46.35
CA GLN A 832 45.70 -7.32 46.01
C GLN A 832 45.22 -6.73 44.69
N THR A 833 45.47 -5.42 44.52
CA THR A 833 45.39 -4.78 43.21
C THR A 833 46.66 -5.13 42.46
N GLU A 834 46.52 -5.76 41.30
CA GLU A 834 47.61 -6.13 40.42
C GLU A 834 47.47 -5.33 39.12
N ALA A 835 48.56 -4.75 38.64
CA ALA A 835 48.58 -4.03 37.38
C ALA A 835 48.56 -5.03 36.21
N VAL A 836 47.53 -5.00 35.39
CA VAL A 836 47.30 -5.96 34.30
C VAL A 836 47.25 -5.22 32.96
N MET A 837 47.98 -5.73 31.97
CA MET A 837 47.89 -5.25 30.59
C MET A 837 46.59 -5.75 29.96
N VAL A 838 45.65 -4.83 29.70
CA VAL A 838 44.35 -5.10 29.08
C VAL A 838 44.26 -4.46 27.70
N SER A 839 43.57 -5.10 26.76
CA SER A 839 43.30 -4.56 25.43
C SER A 839 42.48 -3.28 25.52
N TYR A 840 42.89 -2.25 24.80
CA TYR A 840 42.28 -0.93 24.84
C TYR A 840 41.72 -0.56 23.47
N ASN A 841 40.44 -0.20 23.41
CA ASN A 841 39.75 0.19 22.18
C ASN A 841 39.14 1.58 22.31
N LEU A 842 38.52 2.07 21.24
CA LEU A 842 37.90 3.39 21.22
C LEU A 842 36.71 3.51 22.20
N ALA A 843 35.98 2.42 22.44
CA ALA A 843 34.88 2.38 23.41
C ALA A 843 35.39 2.54 24.86
N GLU A 844 36.45 1.82 25.25
CA GLU A 844 37.13 1.99 26.55
C GLU A 844 37.67 3.42 26.72
N LYS A 845 38.34 3.97 25.70
CA LYS A 845 38.85 5.36 25.75
C LYS A 845 37.72 6.39 25.89
N PHE A 846 36.58 6.17 25.24
CA PHE A 846 35.39 7.01 25.43
C PHE A 846 34.77 6.85 26.82
N LYS A 847 34.67 5.61 27.35
CA LYS A 847 34.20 5.37 28.72
C LYS A 847 35.12 6.02 29.77
N ASP A 848 36.42 6.02 29.56
CA ASP A 848 37.38 6.71 30.44
C ASP A 848 37.16 8.23 30.41
N PHE A 849 37.04 8.86 29.22
CA PHE A 849 36.65 10.27 29.06
C PHE A 849 35.31 10.62 29.74
N VAL A 850 34.28 9.78 29.56
CA VAL A 850 32.99 9.90 30.25
C VAL A 850 33.14 9.85 31.78
N GLY A 851 34.21 9.23 32.31
CA GLY A 851 34.54 9.24 33.73
C GLY A 851 35.15 10.55 34.26
N THR A 852 35.69 11.41 33.39
CA THR A 852 36.32 12.69 33.77
C THR A 852 35.37 13.89 33.71
N LEU A 853 34.18 13.73 33.13
CA LEU A 853 33.19 14.80 32.97
C LEU A 853 32.40 15.07 34.26
N SER A 854 32.01 16.34 34.48
CA SER A 854 31.09 16.71 35.56
C SER A 854 29.68 16.18 35.31
N SER A 855 28.87 16.08 36.37
CA SER A 855 27.45 15.65 36.28
C SER A 855 26.59 16.51 35.35
N GLU A 856 27.00 17.76 35.11
CA GLU A 856 26.29 18.73 34.27
C GLU A 856 26.38 18.38 32.78
N ALA A 857 27.49 17.77 32.34
CA ALA A 857 27.72 17.37 30.96
C ALA A 857 26.73 16.33 30.42
N PHE A 858 25.98 15.65 31.29
CA PHE A 858 25.10 14.54 30.94
C PHE A 858 23.64 14.93 30.68
N ALA A 859 23.29 16.22 30.75
CA ALA A 859 21.98 16.77 30.35
C ALA A 859 20.74 16.02 30.90
N GLY A 860 20.83 15.46 32.11
CA GLY A 860 19.75 14.69 32.76
C GLY A 860 19.91 13.16 32.72
N SER A 861 20.97 12.64 32.11
CA SER A 861 21.49 11.27 32.28
C SER A 861 22.67 11.26 33.28
N SER A 862 23.58 10.28 33.22
CA SER A 862 24.78 10.23 34.06
C SER A 862 25.93 9.45 33.40
N ALA A 863 27.16 9.63 33.90
CA ALA A 863 28.34 8.88 33.46
C ALA A 863 28.16 7.35 33.54
N TRP A 864 27.44 6.86 34.55
CA TRP A 864 27.10 5.42 34.65
C TRP A 864 26.13 5.00 33.54
N GLU A 865 25.01 5.71 33.37
CA GLU A 865 24.03 5.38 32.32
C GLU A 865 24.61 5.43 30.91
N VAL A 866 25.53 6.37 30.64
CA VAL A 866 26.27 6.45 29.36
C VAL A 866 27.24 5.28 29.20
N ARG A 867 28.05 4.93 30.21
CA ARG A 867 28.94 3.76 30.16
C ARG A 867 28.15 2.46 29.94
N SER A 868 27.06 2.26 30.69
CA SER A 868 26.11 1.15 30.50
C SER A 868 25.49 1.11 29.10
N PHE A 869 25.31 2.25 28.43
CA PHE A 869 24.86 2.28 27.03
C PHE A 869 25.97 1.82 26.07
N VAL A 870 27.21 2.30 26.23
CA VAL A 870 28.38 1.90 25.43
C VAL A 870 28.60 0.39 25.49
N ASP A 871 28.44 -0.20 26.67
CA ASP A 871 28.61 -1.64 26.91
C ASP A 871 27.36 -2.49 26.59
N ASN A 872 26.35 -1.89 25.93
CA ASN A 872 25.09 -2.54 25.54
C ASN A 872 24.28 -3.14 26.72
N GLU A 873 24.49 -2.68 27.95
CA GLU A 873 23.74 -3.14 29.13
C GLU A 873 22.25 -2.75 29.01
N THR A 874 21.35 -3.67 29.28
CA THR A 874 19.89 -3.45 29.15
C THR A 874 19.30 -2.69 30.35
N VAL A 875 18.40 -1.73 30.11
CA VAL A 875 17.68 -1.02 31.18
C VAL A 875 16.59 -1.92 31.77
N THR A 876 16.83 -2.49 32.95
CA THR A 876 15.89 -3.40 33.64
C THR A 876 15.18 -2.74 34.81
N GLY A 877 13.87 -2.95 34.91
CA GLY A 877 13.03 -2.48 36.03
C GLY A 877 11.57 -2.88 35.85
N SER A 878 10.77 -2.80 36.91
CA SER A 878 9.31 -3.05 36.86
C SER A 878 8.53 -1.93 36.15
N ASP A 879 9.06 -0.71 36.21
CA ASP A 879 8.49 0.51 35.62
C ASP A 879 8.92 0.65 34.15
N LYS A 880 7.97 0.47 33.22
CA LYS A 880 8.24 0.53 31.77
C LYS A 880 8.42 1.97 31.27
N GLU A 881 7.68 2.93 31.83
CA GLU A 881 7.77 4.35 31.48
C GLU A 881 9.17 4.88 31.81
N ARG A 882 9.62 4.68 33.04
CA ARG A 882 10.97 5.07 33.47
C ARG A 882 12.05 4.36 32.67
N ASN A 883 11.91 3.06 32.38
CA ASN A 883 12.90 2.34 31.58
C ASN A 883 13.00 2.87 30.14
N ALA A 884 11.89 3.32 29.54
CA ALA A 884 11.91 3.93 28.20
C ALA A 884 12.66 5.27 28.22
N LEU A 885 12.28 6.17 29.14
CA LEU A 885 12.94 7.48 29.31
C LEU A 885 14.45 7.35 29.62
N VAL A 886 14.84 6.34 30.40
CA VAL A 886 16.25 6.04 30.68
C VAL A 886 17.00 5.54 29.44
N ARG A 887 16.37 4.73 28.57
CA ARG A 887 16.99 4.33 27.27
C ARG A 887 17.21 5.54 26.37
N GLU A 888 16.22 6.42 26.22
CA GLU A 888 16.32 7.60 25.35
C GLU A 888 17.40 8.57 25.84
N ARG A 889 17.33 8.99 27.11
CA ARG A 889 18.27 9.99 27.65
C ARG A 889 19.72 9.53 27.61
N ARG A 890 19.98 8.24 27.89
CA ARG A 890 21.34 7.70 27.85
C ARG A 890 21.86 7.55 26.41
N LYS A 891 21.01 7.17 25.45
CA LYS A 891 21.34 7.12 24.01
C LYS A 891 21.68 8.52 23.49
N ALA A 892 20.85 9.52 23.82
CA ALA A 892 21.06 10.91 23.43
C ALA A 892 22.37 11.48 24.01
N ALA A 893 22.58 11.35 25.33
CA ALA A 893 23.79 11.82 26.00
C ALA A 893 25.04 11.09 25.51
N ALA A 894 24.99 9.77 25.33
CA ALA A 894 26.12 8.99 24.83
C ALA A 894 26.53 9.40 23.40
N ASN A 895 25.55 9.61 22.51
CA ASN A 895 25.83 10.04 21.13
C ASN A 895 26.42 11.45 21.08
N ASP A 896 25.81 12.43 21.74
CA ASP A 896 26.30 13.82 21.77
C ASP A 896 27.73 13.91 22.35
N LEU A 897 27.99 13.26 23.48
CA LEU A 897 29.32 13.20 24.09
C LEU A 897 30.33 12.45 23.20
N PHE A 898 29.90 11.43 22.46
CA PHE A 898 30.79 10.69 21.56
C PHE A 898 31.21 11.54 20.34
N TYR A 899 30.28 12.28 19.73
CA TYR A 899 30.64 13.19 18.63
C TYR A 899 31.58 14.31 19.08
N LYS A 900 31.45 14.81 20.31
CA LYS A 900 32.41 15.76 20.92
C LYS A 900 33.78 15.11 21.13
N PHE A 901 33.82 13.94 21.77
CA PHE A 901 35.04 13.15 21.97
C PHE A 901 35.82 12.87 20.66
N LEU A 902 35.15 12.49 19.58
CA LEU A 902 35.78 12.28 18.26
C LEU A 902 36.38 13.57 17.65
N ARG A 903 35.81 14.74 17.97
CA ARG A 903 36.23 16.06 17.46
C ARG A 903 37.32 16.72 18.30
N GLU A 904 37.25 16.57 19.62
CA GLU A 904 37.96 17.40 20.60
C GLU A 904 39.04 16.62 21.37
N GLU A 905 38.81 15.33 21.65
CA GLU A 905 39.69 14.50 22.51
C GLU A 905 40.57 13.51 21.73
N LEU A 906 40.16 13.10 20.53
CA LEU A 906 41.03 12.31 19.66
C LEU A 906 42.09 13.19 19.00
N SER A 907 43.36 12.81 19.15
CA SER A 907 44.48 13.29 18.34
C SER A 907 44.22 13.10 16.85
N ASP A 908 44.72 14.02 16.01
CA ASP A 908 44.47 14.03 14.56
C ASP A 908 44.81 12.70 13.86
N GLU A 909 45.92 12.04 14.23
CA GLU A 909 46.29 10.73 13.68
C GLU A 909 45.24 9.64 13.93
N LEU A 910 44.72 9.54 15.17
CA LEU A 910 43.64 8.61 15.51
C LEU A 910 42.32 8.98 14.80
N ARG A 911 42.06 10.28 14.61
CA ARG A 911 40.89 10.79 13.89
C ARG A 911 40.96 10.45 12.39
N GLU A 912 42.12 10.64 11.76
CA GLU A 912 42.38 10.23 10.37
C GLU A 912 42.28 8.71 10.20
N ARG A 913 42.88 7.93 11.11
CA ARG A 913 42.74 6.47 11.11
C ARG A 913 41.29 6.04 11.26
N PHE A 914 40.53 6.64 12.18
CA PHE A 914 39.10 6.36 12.38
C PHE A 914 38.29 6.63 11.11
N VAL A 915 38.47 7.80 10.48
CA VAL A 915 37.80 8.14 9.21
C VAL A 915 38.21 7.17 8.09
N LYS A 916 39.48 6.80 7.99
CA LYS A 916 40.01 5.88 6.99
C LYS A 916 39.47 4.45 7.15
N ASP A 917 39.51 3.90 8.36
CA ASP A 917 39.03 2.55 8.66
C ASP A 917 37.49 2.49 8.56
N PHE A 918 36.77 3.54 8.97
CA PHE A 918 35.32 3.63 8.75
C PHE A 918 34.99 3.63 7.24
N ASN A 919 35.67 4.45 6.43
CA ASN A 919 35.43 4.49 4.99
C ASN A 919 35.75 3.14 4.33
N ARG A 920 36.85 2.49 4.71
CA ARG A 920 37.24 1.15 4.25
C ARG A 920 36.22 0.06 4.60
N ASN A 921 35.56 0.16 5.75
CA ASN A 921 34.67 -0.87 6.27
C ASN A 921 33.19 -0.65 5.90
N TYR A 922 32.73 0.61 5.81
CA TYR A 922 31.31 0.96 5.65
C TYR A 922 30.99 1.84 4.44
N ASN A 923 31.97 2.57 3.87
CA ASN A 923 31.79 3.37 2.65
C ASN A 923 32.56 2.78 1.46
N ASN A 924 32.42 1.46 1.28
CA ASN A 924 33.27 0.68 0.37
C ASN A 924 32.55 0.11 -0.86
N ILE A 925 31.22 0.12 -0.89
CA ILE A 925 30.42 -0.44 -1.99
C ILE A 925 30.22 0.62 -3.09
N HIS A 926 30.80 0.37 -4.27
CA HIS A 926 30.35 1.02 -5.50
C HIS A 926 29.19 0.23 -6.13
N VAL A 927 28.17 0.93 -6.61
CA VAL A 927 27.02 0.36 -7.33
C VAL A 927 27.08 0.90 -8.76
N PRO A 928 27.32 0.05 -9.77
CA PRO A 928 27.43 0.50 -11.16
C PRO A 928 26.07 0.95 -11.71
N ASP A 929 26.13 1.79 -12.75
CA ASP A 929 24.93 2.21 -13.48
C ASP A 929 24.39 1.06 -14.33
N TYR A 930 23.43 0.34 -13.78
CA TYR A 930 22.77 -0.78 -14.44
C TYR A 930 21.94 -0.39 -15.68
N SER A 931 21.63 0.90 -15.93
CA SER A 931 20.93 1.30 -17.16
C SER A 931 21.79 1.11 -18.41
N LYS A 932 23.12 1.13 -18.22
CA LYS A 932 24.15 0.88 -19.23
C LYS A 932 24.46 -0.60 -19.48
N PHE A 933 23.81 -1.53 -18.77
CA PHE A 933 23.97 -2.96 -19.04
C PHE A 933 23.18 -3.37 -20.31
N PRO A 934 23.81 -4.01 -21.33
CA PRO A 934 23.10 -4.41 -22.54
C PRO A 934 22.12 -5.56 -22.29
N LEU A 935 20.97 -5.49 -22.95
CA LEU A 935 19.92 -6.51 -22.90
C LEU A 935 19.98 -7.37 -24.17
N PHE A 936 20.24 -8.67 -24.07
CA PHE A 936 20.60 -9.50 -25.22
C PHE A 936 19.41 -10.15 -25.92
N SER A 937 18.25 -10.20 -25.26
CA SER A 937 17.05 -10.84 -25.74
C SER A 937 16.56 -10.29 -27.08
N LYS A 938 15.69 -11.08 -27.72
CA LYS A 938 14.89 -10.62 -28.86
C LYS A 938 13.48 -10.28 -28.39
N ILE A 939 12.99 -9.15 -28.86
CA ILE A 939 11.67 -8.61 -28.56
C ILE A 939 10.94 -8.20 -29.85
N HIS A 940 9.62 -8.12 -29.78
CA HIS A 940 8.85 -7.40 -30.79
C HIS A 940 9.21 -5.91 -30.76
N LYS A 941 9.44 -5.34 -31.95
CA LYS A 941 9.78 -3.93 -32.16
C LYS A 941 8.69 -2.99 -31.66
N ASN A 942 7.42 -3.38 -31.77
CA ASN A 942 6.29 -2.58 -31.32
C ASN A 942 5.60 -3.22 -30.10
N PHE A 943 5.21 -2.38 -29.14
CA PHE A 943 4.40 -2.73 -27.99
C PHE A 943 3.11 -1.89 -28.04
N ARG A 944 1.95 -2.55 -28.08
CA ARG A 944 0.61 -1.90 -28.12
C ARG A 944 0.49 -0.86 -29.25
N GLY A 945 1.06 -1.16 -30.42
CA GLY A 945 1.00 -0.31 -31.62
C GLY A 945 1.94 0.90 -31.64
N ARG A 946 3.00 0.92 -30.82
CA ARG A 946 4.10 1.90 -30.88
C ARG A 946 5.44 1.22 -30.71
N GLU A 947 6.52 1.81 -31.22
CA GLU A 947 7.88 1.30 -31.00
C GLU A 947 8.19 1.17 -29.48
N LEU A 948 8.67 0.00 -29.07
CA LEU A 948 8.98 -0.32 -27.67
C LEU A 948 10.30 0.36 -27.26
N LYS A 949 10.22 1.31 -26.32
CA LYS A 949 11.39 2.00 -25.74
C LYS A 949 11.32 1.95 -24.23
N LEU A 950 12.35 1.41 -23.61
CA LEU A 950 12.47 1.25 -22.16
C LEU A 950 12.92 2.58 -21.53
N THR A 951 12.31 2.94 -20.40
CA THR A 951 12.78 4.08 -19.59
C THR A 951 14.06 3.73 -18.85
N GLU A 952 14.87 4.72 -18.44
CA GLU A 952 16.10 4.46 -17.67
C GLU A 952 15.84 3.65 -16.39
N VAL A 953 14.71 3.88 -15.71
CA VAL A 953 14.27 3.11 -14.53
C VAL A 953 13.99 1.64 -14.90
N GLN A 954 13.43 1.38 -16.08
CA GLN A 954 13.22 0.02 -16.58
C GLN A 954 14.54 -0.64 -16.99
N LYS A 955 15.41 0.06 -17.72
CA LYS A 955 16.76 -0.43 -18.08
C LYS A 955 17.57 -0.78 -16.84
N ALA A 956 17.65 0.13 -15.86
CA ALA A 956 18.38 -0.10 -14.62
C ALA A 956 17.78 -1.26 -13.79
N GLY A 957 16.45 -1.37 -13.74
CA GLY A 957 15.78 -2.50 -13.09
C GLY A 957 16.11 -3.84 -13.76
N ILE A 958 15.97 -3.93 -15.09
CA ILE A 958 16.24 -5.17 -15.85
C ILE A 958 17.74 -5.49 -15.83
N GLY A 959 18.61 -4.51 -16.04
CA GLY A 959 20.07 -4.67 -15.98
C GLY A 959 20.54 -5.14 -14.60
N ARG A 960 19.97 -4.63 -13.51
CA ARG A 960 20.27 -5.10 -12.14
C ARG A 960 19.79 -6.54 -11.92
N GLN A 961 18.59 -6.91 -12.38
CA GLN A 961 18.13 -8.29 -12.29
C GLN A 961 18.93 -9.24 -13.21
N THR A 962 19.41 -8.76 -14.36
CA THR A 962 20.21 -9.53 -15.33
C THR A 962 21.69 -9.66 -14.93
N THR A 963 22.16 -8.85 -13.99
CA THR A 963 23.52 -8.92 -13.41
C THR A 963 23.56 -9.58 -12.03
N LYS A 964 22.49 -9.50 -11.23
CA LYS A 964 22.40 -10.10 -9.89
C LYS A 964 21.62 -11.40 -9.83
N GLY A 965 20.60 -11.55 -10.65
CA GLY A 965 19.77 -12.76 -10.75
C GLY A 965 18.72 -12.86 -9.65
N VAL A 966 18.77 -11.94 -8.68
CA VAL A 966 17.91 -11.93 -7.52
C VAL A 966 17.70 -10.50 -7.04
N GLY A 967 16.46 -10.17 -6.70
CA GLY A 967 16.14 -8.85 -6.18
C GLY A 967 14.68 -8.44 -6.32
N LEU A 968 14.39 -7.26 -5.79
CA LEU A 968 13.07 -6.65 -5.70
C LEU A 968 13.03 -5.36 -6.54
N LEU A 969 12.04 -5.24 -7.44
CA LEU A 969 11.75 -4.01 -8.18
C LEU A 969 10.68 -3.19 -7.45
N ALA A 970 11.10 -2.43 -6.44
CA ALA A 970 10.26 -1.58 -5.61
C ALA A 970 9.97 -0.20 -6.26
N HIS A 971 9.42 -0.20 -7.49
CA HIS A 971 9.03 1.02 -8.19
C HIS A 971 7.55 1.37 -7.91
N GLU A 972 7.16 2.63 -8.04
CA GLU A 972 5.76 3.05 -7.87
C GLU A 972 4.80 2.40 -8.92
N VAL A 973 3.50 2.67 -8.78
CA VAL A 973 2.49 2.30 -9.78
C VAL A 973 2.71 3.12 -11.06
N GLY A 974 2.49 2.52 -12.23
CA GLY A 974 2.68 3.18 -13.54
C GLY A 974 4.09 3.08 -14.15
N PHE A 975 5.15 2.85 -13.35
CA PHE A 975 6.53 2.73 -13.85
C PHE A 975 6.83 1.45 -14.69
N GLY A 976 5.83 0.59 -14.92
CA GLY A 976 5.95 -0.58 -15.79
C GLY A 976 6.67 -1.78 -15.16
N LYS A 977 6.53 -2.00 -13.85
CA LYS A 977 7.08 -3.17 -13.13
C LYS A 977 6.84 -4.50 -13.85
N THR A 978 5.62 -4.73 -14.36
CA THR A 978 5.22 -5.91 -15.14
C THR A 978 6.13 -6.14 -16.35
N LEU A 979 6.37 -5.09 -17.15
CA LEU A 979 7.26 -5.15 -18.31
C LEU A 979 8.71 -5.43 -17.89
N SER A 980 9.19 -4.77 -16.83
CA SER A 980 10.53 -5.05 -16.28
C SER A 980 10.67 -6.49 -15.78
N GLY A 981 9.66 -7.06 -15.12
CA GLY A 981 9.66 -8.44 -14.65
C GLY A 981 9.68 -9.45 -15.79
N ILE A 982 8.83 -9.25 -16.82
CA ILE A 982 8.79 -10.07 -18.03
C ILE A 982 10.14 -10.05 -18.75
N LEU A 983 10.73 -8.87 -18.95
CA LEU A 983 12.01 -8.75 -19.64
C LEU A 983 13.19 -9.29 -18.79
N SER A 984 13.19 -9.11 -17.47
CA SER A 984 14.22 -9.70 -16.59
C SER A 984 14.20 -11.23 -16.63
N MET A 985 13.00 -11.81 -16.65
CA MET A 985 12.80 -13.25 -16.83
C MET A 985 13.23 -13.72 -18.23
N HIS A 986 12.89 -12.96 -19.28
CA HIS A 986 13.25 -13.29 -20.66
C HIS A 986 14.77 -13.23 -20.90
N GLU A 987 15.46 -12.23 -20.35
CA GLU A 987 16.93 -12.17 -20.33
C GLU A 987 17.56 -13.35 -19.57
N ALA A 988 16.95 -13.79 -18.46
CA ALA A 988 17.42 -14.98 -17.74
C ALA A 988 17.30 -16.26 -18.58
N VAL A 989 16.24 -16.40 -19.38
CA VAL A 989 16.01 -17.54 -20.28
C VAL A 989 16.92 -17.48 -21.53
N GLU A 990 16.99 -16.34 -22.22
CA GLU A 990 17.83 -16.17 -23.42
C GLU A 990 19.33 -16.33 -23.12
N ARG A 991 19.78 -15.98 -21.90
CA ARG A 991 21.15 -16.25 -21.41
C ARG A 991 21.33 -17.65 -20.79
N GLY A 992 20.30 -18.51 -20.80
CA GLY A 992 20.36 -19.88 -20.29
C GLY A 992 20.52 -20.03 -18.77
N ASN A 993 20.27 -18.96 -17.99
CA ASN A 993 20.31 -18.98 -16.52
C ASN A 993 19.01 -19.53 -15.91
N ALA A 994 17.91 -19.46 -16.66
CA ALA A 994 16.63 -20.08 -16.36
C ALA A 994 16.13 -20.86 -17.58
N LYS A 995 15.29 -21.87 -17.36
CA LYS A 995 14.73 -22.74 -18.41
C LYS A 995 13.22 -22.88 -18.30
N ARG A 996 12.68 -22.84 -17.08
CA ARG A 996 11.26 -23.09 -16.78
C ARG A 996 10.77 -22.05 -15.77
N PRO A 997 10.69 -20.77 -16.16
CA PRO A 997 10.27 -19.71 -15.26
C PRO A 997 8.79 -19.83 -14.89
N LEU A 998 8.51 -19.60 -13.61
CA LEU A 998 7.18 -19.43 -13.07
C LEU A 998 6.90 -17.95 -12.80
N ILE A 999 5.71 -17.49 -13.20
CA ILE A 999 5.16 -16.19 -12.85
C ILE A 999 3.98 -16.42 -11.90
N VAL A 1000 4.00 -15.76 -10.74
CA VAL A 1000 2.95 -15.85 -9.71
C VAL A 1000 2.26 -14.49 -9.59
N VAL A 1001 0.93 -14.47 -9.78
CA VAL A 1001 0.13 -13.23 -9.84
C VAL A 1001 -1.11 -13.27 -8.92
N PRO A 1002 -1.68 -12.12 -8.51
CA PRO A 1002 -2.79 -12.11 -7.55
C PRO A 1002 -4.07 -12.85 -7.97
N ASN A 1003 -4.46 -12.81 -9.24
CA ASN A 1003 -5.73 -13.38 -9.75
C ASN A 1003 -5.76 -13.47 -11.29
N GLU A 1004 -6.78 -14.12 -11.83
CA GLU A 1004 -6.99 -14.34 -13.28
C GLU A 1004 -7.06 -13.05 -14.12
N SER A 1005 -7.51 -11.91 -13.56
CA SER A 1005 -7.54 -10.63 -14.29
C SER A 1005 -6.14 -10.04 -14.47
N ILE A 1006 -5.30 -10.13 -13.43
CA ILE A 1006 -3.88 -9.75 -13.54
C ILE A 1006 -3.13 -10.76 -14.42
N LEU A 1007 -3.45 -12.06 -14.33
CA LEU A 1007 -2.90 -13.10 -15.21
C LEU A 1007 -3.13 -12.75 -16.69
N LYS A 1008 -4.35 -12.35 -17.07
CA LYS A 1008 -4.64 -11.95 -18.45
C LYS A 1008 -3.78 -10.76 -18.90
N GLN A 1009 -3.59 -9.75 -18.05
CA GLN A 1009 -2.74 -8.58 -18.36
C GLN A 1009 -1.26 -8.97 -18.53
N TRP A 1010 -0.77 -9.93 -17.75
CA TRP A 1010 0.58 -10.48 -17.92
C TRP A 1010 0.71 -11.27 -19.23
N VAL A 1011 -0.25 -12.14 -19.57
CA VAL A 1011 -0.28 -12.88 -20.85
C VAL A 1011 -0.35 -11.91 -22.05
N GLU A 1012 -1.20 -10.87 -21.99
CA GLU A 1012 -1.26 -9.81 -23.02
C GLU A 1012 0.07 -9.07 -23.16
N THR A 1013 0.77 -8.80 -22.05
CA THR A 1013 2.06 -8.12 -22.08
C THR A 1013 3.17 -9.04 -22.62
N ILE A 1014 3.12 -10.34 -22.34
CA ILE A 1014 4.04 -11.34 -22.92
C ILE A 1014 3.79 -11.51 -24.43
N PHE A 1015 2.54 -11.67 -24.86
CA PHE A 1015 2.15 -11.70 -26.29
C PHE A 1015 2.65 -10.47 -27.05
N GLU A 1016 2.52 -9.28 -26.45
CA GLU A 1016 3.00 -8.04 -27.06
C GLU A 1016 4.53 -7.96 -27.16
N THR A 1017 5.30 -8.62 -26.27
CA THR A 1017 6.75 -8.40 -26.12
C THR A 1017 7.65 -9.54 -26.59
N ILE A 1018 7.34 -10.79 -26.23
CA ILE A 1018 8.20 -11.96 -26.44
C ILE A 1018 7.81 -12.66 -27.75
N PRO A 1019 8.72 -12.76 -28.74
CA PRO A 1019 8.44 -13.44 -30.00
C PRO A 1019 8.22 -14.95 -29.84
N ASN A 1020 7.21 -15.48 -30.52
CA ASN A 1020 6.87 -16.92 -30.54
C ASN A 1020 6.63 -17.55 -29.15
N ALA A 1021 6.23 -16.74 -28.15
CA ALA A 1021 6.15 -17.16 -26.75
C ALA A 1021 5.30 -18.43 -26.55
N LYS A 1022 5.88 -19.43 -25.90
CA LYS A 1022 5.19 -20.62 -25.40
C LYS A 1022 4.78 -20.38 -23.96
N MET A 1023 3.49 -20.56 -23.66
CA MET A 1023 2.96 -20.30 -22.32
C MET A 1023 2.16 -21.47 -21.75
N ASN A 1024 2.44 -21.78 -20.50
CA ASN A 1024 1.70 -22.72 -19.66
C ASN A 1024 0.81 -21.91 -18.70
N VAL A 1025 -0.47 -21.79 -19.02
CA VAL A 1025 -1.46 -21.01 -18.27
C VAL A 1025 -2.21 -21.94 -17.33
N LEU A 1026 -1.87 -21.89 -16.04
CA LEU A 1026 -2.40 -22.79 -15.01
C LEU A 1026 -3.52 -22.17 -14.15
N GLY A 1027 -3.67 -20.84 -14.20
CA GLY A 1027 -4.76 -20.11 -13.54
C GLY A 1027 -4.83 -20.38 -12.03
N ASN A 1028 -6.06 -20.58 -11.53
CA ASN A 1028 -6.31 -21.01 -10.14
C ASN A 1028 -6.03 -22.50 -9.85
N LEU A 1029 -5.58 -23.30 -10.83
CA LEU A 1029 -4.98 -24.65 -10.68
C LEU A 1029 -5.74 -25.58 -9.70
N GLY A 1030 -6.80 -26.23 -10.18
CA GLY A 1030 -7.74 -27.02 -9.36
C GLY A 1030 -8.64 -27.93 -10.22
N LYS A 1031 -9.91 -28.11 -9.82
CA LYS A 1031 -10.85 -29.06 -10.46
C LYS A 1031 -11.10 -28.83 -11.95
N ASP A 1032 -10.98 -27.58 -12.42
CA ASP A 1032 -11.13 -27.20 -13.84
C ASP A 1032 -9.88 -27.51 -14.70
N TYR A 1033 -8.80 -28.05 -14.10
CA TYR A 1033 -7.48 -28.21 -14.73
C TYR A 1033 -6.88 -29.61 -14.47
N ASP A 1034 -7.00 -30.51 -15.44
CA ASP A 1034 -6.33 -31.82 -15.41
C ASP A 1034 -4.88 -31.71 -15.91
N LEU A 1035 -3.90 -31.94 -15.03
CA LEU A 1035 -2.48 -31.96 -15.37
C LEU A 1035 -1.97 -33.35 -15.79
N SER A 1036 -2.81 -34.39 -15.90
CA SER A 1036 -2.38 -35.77 -16.19
C SER A 1036 -1.48 -35.92 -17.45
N LYS A 1037 -1.70 -35.04 -18.44
CA LYS A 1037 -0.95 -34.98 -19.71
C LYS A 1037 -0.13 -33.70 -19.86
N PHE A 1038 0.04 -32.94 -18.77
CA PHE A 1038 0.90 -31.77 -18.73
C PHE A 1038 2.37 -32.19 -18.61
N ASP A 1039 3.25 -31.47 -19.29
CA ASP A 1039 4.69 -31.54 -19.12
C ASP A 1039 5.25 -30.13 -19.30
N ASN A 1040 6.25 -29.75 -18.49
CA ASN A 1040 6.80 -28.39 -18.47
C ASN A 1040 8.19 -28.42 -19.09
N LYS A 1041 8.35 -27.80 -20.26
CA LYS A 1041 9.55 -27.95 -21.11
C LYS A 1041 10.44 -26.72 -21.06
N ASP A 1042 11.73 -26.93 -21.31
CA ASP A 1042 12.72 -25.85 -21.39
C ASP A 1042 12.29 -24.81 -22.46
N GLY A 1043 12.21 -23.54 -22.06
CA GLY A 1043 11.72 -22.42 -22.87
C GLY A 1043 10.23 -22.12 -22.75
N GLU A 1044 9.48 -22.80 -21.86
CA GLU A 1044 8.06 -22.51 -21.60
C GLU A 1044 7.87 -21.58 -20.40
N ILE A 1045 7.12 -20.50 -20.58
CA ILE A 1045 6.79 -19.53 -19.52
C ILE A 1045 5.52 -20.01 -18.81
N THR A 1046 5.62 -20.35 -17.53
CA THR A 1046 4.46 -20.78 -16.75
C THR A 1046 3.86 -19.62 -15.95
N ILE A 1047 2.54 -19.50 -15.90
CA ILE A 1047 1.84 -18.48 -15.10
C ILE A 1047 0.68 -19.08 -14.29
N VAL A 1048 0.61 -18.72 -13.01
CA VAL A 1048 -0.34 -19.24 -12.02
C VAL A 1048 -0.80 -18.11 -11.08
N THR A 1049 -2.00 -18.21 -10.53
CA THR A 1049 -2.48 -17.25 -9.52
C THR A 1049 -2.03 -17.63 -8.11
N TYR A 1050 -2.16 -16.74 -7.13
CA TYR A 1050 -1.94 -17.04 -5.71
C TYR A 1050 -2.74 -18.25 -5.21
N GLU A 1051 -3.94 -18.49 -5.75
CA GLU A 1051 -4.74 -19.67 -5.38
C GLU A 1051 -4.09 -20.94 -5.94
N GLY A 1052 -3.77 -20.95 -7.24
CA GLY A 1052 -3.16 -22.11 -7.87
C GLY A 1052 -1.76 -22.43 -7.34
N PHE A 1053 -0.98 -21.40 -7.02
CA PHE A 1053 0.33 -21.52 -6.37
C PHE A 1053 0.25 -22.24 -5.01
N ASN A 1054 -0.82 -22.00 -4.24
CA ASN A 1054 -1.03 -22.66 -2.94
C ASN A 1054 -1.50 -24.12 -3.03
N ASN A 1055 -1.87 -24.59 -4.23
CA ASN A 1055 -2.26 -25.97 -4.51
C ASN A 1055 -1.06 -26.84 -4.97
N ILE A 1056 0.07 -26.21 -5.30
CA ILE A 1056 1.39 -26.84 -5.45
C ILE A 1056 2.05 -26.89 -4.05
N GLY A 1057 2.82 -27.94 -3.76
CA GLY A 1057 3.64 -28.04 -2.55
C GLY A 1057 4.82 -29.01 -2.75
N PHE A 1058 5.75 -29.04 -1.81
CA PHE A 1058 6.96 -29.86 -1.90
C PHE A 1058 6.72 -31.27 -1.34
N SER A 1059 7.45 -32.28 -1.82
CA SER A 1059 7.44 -33.59 -1.12
C SER A 1059 7.92 -33.45 0.33
N GLU A 1060 7.58 -34.43 1.16
CA GLU A 1060 7.96 -34.43 2.56
C GLU A 1060 9.48 -34.40 2.74
N SER A 1061 10.24 -35.08 1.88
CA SER A 1061 11.70 -35.09 1.92
C SER A 1061 12.32 -33.70 1.79
N ILE A 1062 11.96 -32.95 0.73
CA ILE A 1062 12.42 -31.57 0.50
C ILE A 1062 11.91 -30.65 1.62
N THR A 1063 10.70 -30.90 2.14
CA THR A 1063 10.15 -30.11 3.25
C THR A 1063 10.94 -30.31 4.54
N GLN A 1064 11.34 -31.55 4.86
CA GLN A 1064 12.19 -31.85 6.01
C GLN A 1064 13.62 -31.31 5.82
N GLU A 1065 14.19 -31.41 4.60
CA GLU A 1065 15.49 -30.82 4.27
C GLU A 1065 15.47 -29.29 4.47
N LEU A 1066 14.51 -28.59 3.86
CA LEU A 1066 14.34 -27.15 4.03
C LEU A 1066 13.98 -26.77 5.46
N ALA A 1067 13.21 -27.57 6.20
CA ALA A 1067 12.94 -27.31 7.62
C ALA A 1067 14.23 -27.38 8.46
N SER A 1068 15.07 -28.39 8.23
CA SER A 1068 16.31 -28.61 9.00
C SER A 1068 17.33 -27.47 8.84
N LYS A 1069 17.28 -26.75 7.72
CA LYS A 1069 18.19 -25.64 7.41
C LYS A 1069 17.90 -24.35 8.19
N PHE A 1070 16.68 -24.12 8.72
CA PHE A 1070 16.30 -22.77 9.22
C PHE A 1070 15.62 -22.74 10.60
N SER A 1071 16.27 -22.11 11.58
CA SER A 1071 15.83 -22.06 12.98
C SER A 1071 14.68 -21.06 13.26
N TYR A 1072 14.40 -20.12 12.36
CA TYR A 1072 13.38 -19.07 12.56
C TYR A 1072 11.97 -19.46 12.07
N ILE A 1073 11.81 -20.59 11.38
CA ILE A 1073 10.50 -21.21 11.07
C ILE A 1073 10.38 -22.48 11.94
N SER A 1074 9.18 -22.83 12.40
CA SER A 1074 8.97 -24.10 13.11
C SER A 1074 8.66 -25.25 12.16
N GLU A 1075 9.10 -26.46 12.52
CA GLU A 1075 8.62 -27.70 11.88
C GLU A 1075 7.08 -27.78 11.85
N SER A 1076 6.41 -27.30 12.90
CA SER A 1076 4.96 -27.26 12.99
C SER A 1076 4.31 -26.35 11.94
N GLU A 1077 4.89 -25.18 11.66
CA GLU A 1077 4.41 -24.28 10.61
C GLU A 1077 4.63 -24.91 9.23
N LEU A 1078 5.81 -25.50 8.96
CA LEU A 1078 6.10 -26.18 7.69
C LEU A 1078 5.25 -27.43 7.48
N LYS A 1079 5.03 -28.25 8.53
CA LYS A 1079 4.10 -29.39 8.49
C LYS A 1079 2.65 -28.94 8.24
N SER A 1080 2.24 -27.79 8.76
CA SER A 1080 0.89 -27.22 8.53
C SER A 1080 0.63 -26.72 7.10
N VAL A 1081 1.67 -26.54 6.28
CA VAL A 1081 1.54 -26.15 4.86
C VAL A 1081 1.25 -27.35 3.96
N ASN A 1082 1.80 -28.51 4.30
CA ASN A 1082 1.61 -29.77 3.58
C ASN A 1082 0.43 -30.61 4.12
N ALA A 1083 0.18 -30.58 5.43
CA ALA A 1083 -0.94 -31.29 6.05
C ALA A 1083 -2.26 -30.51 5.91
N ILE A 1084 -3.35 -31.21 5.64
CA ILE A 1084 -4.70 -30.67 5.83
C ILE A 1084 -4.97 -30.65 7.33
N SER A 1085 -5.39 -29.50 7.89
CA SER A 1085 -5.74 -29.41 9.31
C SER A 1085 -6.95 -30.31 9.59
N GLU A 1086 -6.88 -31.15 10.62
CA GLU A 1086 -7.92 -32.13 10.96
C GLU A 1086 -9.26 -31.46 11.26
N ARG A 1087 -9.23 -30.21 11.75
CA ARG A 1087 -10.39 -29.35 11.99
C ARG A 1087 -11.02 -28.79 10.71
N ASP A 1088 -10.24 -28.59 9.65
CA ASP A 1088 -10.75 -28.16 8.35
C ASP A 1088 -11.19 -29.37 7.51
N PHE A 1089 -10.51 -30.52 7.66
CA PHE A 1089 -10.98 -31.81 7.15
C PHE A 1089 -12.35 -32.18 7.70
N GLN A 1090 -12.58 -32.06 9.02
CA GLN A 1090 -13.91 -32.30 9.62
C GLN A 1090 -14.99 -31.36 9.06
N LYS A 1091 -14.69 -30.06 8.89
CA LYS A 1091 -15.62 -29.08 8.28
C LYS A 1091 -15.89 -29.30 6.79
N GLU A 1092 -14.98 -29.95 6.07
CA GLU A 1092 -15.24 -30.37 4.69
C GLU A 1092 -16.04 -31.68 4.66
N LEU A 1093 -15.78 -32.64 5.57
CA LEU A 1093 -16.59 -33.84 5.77
C LEU A 1093 -18.06 -33.53 6.11
N GLU A 1094 -18.31 -32.50 6.91
CA GLU A 1094 -19.66 -31.98 7.19
C GLU A 1094 -20.36 -31.45 5.93
N LYS A 1095 -19.60 -30.98 4.93
CA LYS A 1095 -20.13 -30.49 3.64
C LYS A 1095 -20.20 -31.56 2.55
N GLU A 1096 -19.53 -32.70 2.70
CA GLU A 1096 -19.65 -33.82 1.75
C GLU A 1096 -21.02 -34.50 1.80
N LYS A 1097 -21.76 -34.34 2.90
CA LYS A 1097 -23.08 -34.98 3.10
C LYS A 1097 -24.24 -34.33 2.35
N GLU A 1098 -24.06 -33.16 1.73
CA GLU A 1098 -25.14 -32.45 1.00
C GLU A 1098 -24.99 -32.48 -0.53
N VAL A 1099 -23.78 -32.68 -1.09
CA VAL A 1099 -23.57 -32.74 -2.55
C VAL A 1099 -22.44 -33.71 -2.92
N GLU A 1100 -22.75 -34.74 -3.73
CA GLU A 1100 -21.74 -35.65 -4.29
C GLU A 1100 -20.68 -34.89 -5.12
N GLY A 1101 -19.43 -35.37 -5.06
CA GLY A 1101 -18.36 -34.96 -6.00
C GLY A 1101 -17.55 -33.71 -5.61
N LYS A 1102 -17.57 -33.25 -4.35
CA LYS A 1102 -16.85 -32.01 -3.94
C LYS A 1102 -15.63 -32.13 -3.01
N MET A 1103 -14.93 -33.28 -2.98
CA MET A 1103 -13.65 -33.43 -2.25
C MET A 1103 -12.54 -32.39 -2.58
N LYS A 1104 -11.62 -32.27 -1.60
CA LYS A 1104 -10.28 -31.66 -1.60
C LYS A 1104 -10.17 -30.13 -1.64
N ARG A 1105 -9.76 -29.59 -0.49
CA ARG A 1105 -8.98 -28.36 -0.34
C ARG A 1105 -7.66 -28.66 0.38
N GLY A 1106 -6.60 -28.89 -0.39
CA GLY A 1106 -5.28 -29.32 0.10
C GLY A 1106 -4.28 -29.40 -1.06
N LYS A 1107 -3.04 -29.79 -0.78
CA LYS A 1107 -2.01 -29.98 -1.82
C LYS A 1107 -2.52 -30.96 -2.90
N ILE A 1108 -2.36 -30.59 -4.17
CA ILE A 1108 -2.82 -31.37 -5.33
C ILE A 1108 -1.65 -31.91 -6.15
N TYR A 1109 -0.55 -31.15 -6.25
CA TYR A 1109 0.61 -31.50 -7.09
C TYR A 1109 1.94 -31.20 -6.39
N ASP A 1110 2.98 -31.96 -6.76
CA ASP A 1110 4.36 -31.81 -6.27
C ASP A 1110 5.13 -30.74 -7.08
N TRP A 1111 5.92 -29.90 -6.39
CA TRP A 1111 6.68 -28.80 -7.00
C TRP A 1111 7.80 -29.29 -7.92
N GLU A 1112 8.49 -30.33 -7.48
CA GLU A 1112 9.61 -30.97 -8.17
C GLU A 1112 9.27 -31.45 -9.60
N ASP A 1113 8.04 -31.92 -9.84
CA ASP A 1113 7.58 -32.39 -11.15
C ASP A 1113 7.50 -31.26 -12.20
N PHE A 1114 7.13 -30.05 -11.78
CA PHE A 1114 7.15 -28.89 -12.67
C PHE A 1114 8.57 -28.49 -13.05
N GLY A 1115 9.54 -28.74 -12.16
CA GLY A 1115 10.95 -28.43 -12.39
C GLY A 1115 11.22 -26.93 -12.58
N PHE A 1116 10.47 -26.05 -11.92
CA PHE A 1116 10.67 -24.61 -12.00
C PHE A 1116 12.06 -24.22 -11.46
N ASP A 1117 12.77 -23.37 -12.21
CA ASP A 1117 14.12 -22.91 -11.89
C ASP A 1117 14.25 -21.37 -11.82
N HIS A 1118 13.15 -20.64 -12.00
CA HIS A 1118 13.05 -19.19 -11.79
C HIS A 1118 11.66 -18.80 -11.31
N LEU A 1119 11.58 -17.83 -10.40
CA LEU A 1119 10.33 -17.29 -9.86
C LEU A 1119 10.26 -15.77 -10.08
N THR A 1120 9.24 -15.33 -10.81
CA THR A 1120 8.80 -13.93 -10.87
C THR A 1120 7.52 -13.79 -10.05
N TYR A 1121 7.57 -13.06 -8.93
CA TYR A 1121 6.44 -12.90 -8.02
C TYR A 1121 5.91 -11.46 -8.07
N ASP A 1122 4.66 -11.28 -8.49
CA ASP A 1122 3.98 -9.97 -8.53
C ASP A 1122 3.35 -9.61 -7.18
N GLU A 1123 3.36 -8.33 -6.82
CA GLU A 1123 2.94 -7.78 -5.51
C GLU A 1123 3.28 -8.63 -4.26
N VAL A 1124 4.58 -8.89 -4.06
CA VAL A 1124 5.13 -9.77 -3.00
C VAL A 1124 4.79 -9.36 -1.56
N HIS A 1125 4.29 -8.15 -1.30
CA HIS A 1125 3.80 -7.76 0.04
C HIS A 1125 2.66 -8.66 0.56
N ASN A 1126 2.00 -9.44 -0.31
CA ASN A 1126 1.02 -10.44 0.09
C ASN A 1126 1.64 -11.73 0.69
N ALA A 1127 2.95 -11.92 0.53
CA ALA A 1127 3.71 -13.08 0.98
C ALA A 1127 4.73 -12.76 2.09
N ASN A 1128 4.73 -11.54 2.65
CA ASN A 1128 5.72 -11.08 3.64
C ASN A 1128 5.51 -11.59 5.09
N HIS A 1129 4.55 -12.49 5.32
CA HIS A 1129 4.30 -13.13 6.62
C HIS A 1129 4.97 -14.51 6.71
N ILE A 1130 6.32 -14.54 6.64
CA ILE A 1130 7.13 -15.76 6.66
C ILE A 1130 7.62 -16.07 8.08
N VAL A 1131 8.25 -15.10 8.75
CA VAL A 1131 8.70 -15.27 10.14
C VAL A 1131 7.55 -15.01 11.10
N GLY A 1132 7.15 -16.01 11.88
CA GLY A 1132 6.06 -15.88 12.86
C GLY A 1132 6.48 -15.19 14.16
N LYS A 1133 7.67 -15.54 14.68
CA LYS A 1133 8.14 -15.05 15.99
C LYS A 1133 9.66 -14.92 16.06
N VAL A 1134 10.14 -13.87 16.71
CA VAL A 1134 11.53 -13.76 17.14
C VAL A 1134 11.84 -14.81 18.22
N ARG A 1135 12.63 -15.83 17.87
CA ARG A 1135 13.08 -16.90 18.79
C ARG A 1135 14.33 -16.45 19.52
N VAL A 1136 14.34 -16.56 20.85
CA VAL A 1136 15.49 -16.22 21.69
C VAL A 1136 16.18 -17.50 22.14
N GLU A 1137 17.44 -17.67 21.74
CA GLU A 1137 18.24 -18.88 22.03
C GLU A 1137 18.91 -18.81 23.40
N ASP A 1138 19.36 -17.62 23.83
CA ASP A 1138 19.88 -17.38 25.18
C ASP A 1138 19.01 -16.36 25.95
N ARG A 1139 18.49 -16.80 27.11
CA ARG A 1139 17.59 -16.01 27.97
C ARG A 1139 18.22 -14.71 28.48
N ARG A 1140 19.54 -14.60 28.52
CA ARG A 1140 20.29 -13.43 29.02
C ARG A 1140 20.09 -12.17 28.17
N PHE A 1141 19.84 -12.30 26.86
CA PHE A 1141 19.80 -11.16 25.92
C PHE A 1141 18.37 -10.63 25.75
N ALA A 1142 18.06 -9.53 26.44
CA ALA A 1142 16.70 -8.98 26.57
C ALA A 1142 16.32 -8.01 25.44
N SER A 1143 16.29 -8.51 24.20
CA SER A 1143 15.86 -7.75 23.01
C SER A 1143 14.50 -7.07 23.19
N ASP A 1144 14.39 -5.77 22.90
CA ASP A 1144 13.11 -5.05 22.93
C ASP A 1144 12.13 -5.57 21.84
N PHE A 1145 12.65 -6.25 20.81
CA PHE A 1145 11.86 -6.94 19.79
C PHE A 1145 11.22 -8.27 20.26
N ARG A 1146 11.49 -8.75 21.48
CA ARG A 1146 10.89 -9.98 22.06
C ARG A 1146 9.35 -10.02 22.05
N SER A 1147 8.72 -8.85 21.97
CA SER A 1147 7.26 -8.66 21.89
C SER A 1147 6.69 -8.88 20.47
N GLN A 1148 7.52 -8.85 19.43
CA GLN A 1148 7.10 -8.93 18.03
C GLN A 1148 6.73 -10.37 17.67
N ASN A 1149 5.44 -10.56 17.34
CA ASN A 1149 4.87 -11.81 16.87
C ASN A 1149 3.86 -11.49 15.76
N GLN A 1150 3.82 -12.30 14.70
CA GLN A 1150 2.79 -12.26 13.66
C GLN A 1150 2.35 -13.68 13.29
N GLN A 1151 1.17 -13.83 12.69
CA GLN A 1151 0.74 -15.13 12.17
C GLN A 1151 1.40 -15.37 10.80
N THR A 1152 2.11 -16.49 10.65
CA THR A 1152 2.64 -16.94 9.35
C THR A 1152 1.52 -17.22 8.36
N SER A 1153 1.67 -16.82 7.10
CA SER A 1153 0.69 -17.16 6.05
C SER A 1153 1.17 -18.34 5.21
N LYS A 1154 0.24 -19.25 4.82
CA LYS A 1154 0.58 -20.38 3.92
C LYS A 1154 1.23 -19.87 2.62
N LEU A 1155 0.72 -18.77 2.07
CA LEU A 1155 1.28 -18.14 0.87
C LEU A 1155 2.72 -17.66 1.09
N GLY A 1156 3.03 -17.06 2.24
CA GLY A 1156 4.38 -16.65 2.60
C GLY A 1156 5.33 -17.84 2.70
N ILE A 1157 4.99 -18.86 3.48
CA ILE A 1157 5.82 -20.06 3.65
C ILE A 1157 6.02 -20.79 2.31
N ASN A 1158 4.98 -20.97 1.49
CA ASN A 1158 5.10 -21.54 0.14
C ASN A 1158 6.04 -20.72 -0.76
N THR A 1159 5.92 -19.38 -0.73
CA THR A 1159 6.80 -18.47 -1.50
C THR A 1159 8.25 -18.58 -1.03
N TRP A 1160 8.47 -18.72 0.27
CA TRP A 1160 9.79 -18.90 0.85
C TRP A 1160 10.41 -20.27 0.51
N MET A 1161 9.65 -21.37 0.57
CA MET A 1161 10.13 -22.69 0.17
C MET A 1161 10.49 -22.73 -1.33
N ALA A 1162 9.65 -22.13 -2.19
CA ALA A 1162 9.94 -21.96 -3.60
C ALA A 1162 11.21 -21.12 -3.84
N ALA A 1163 11.39 -20.04 -3.08
CA ALA A 1163 12.58 -19.21 -3.16
C ALA A 1163 13.86 -19.97 -2.78
N GLN A 1164 13.86 -20.72 -1.66
CA GLN A 1164 15.04 -21.48 -1.24
C GLN A 1164 15.35 -22.62 -2.21
N TYR A 1165 14.35 -23.41 -2.63
CA TYR A 1165 14.53 -24.53 -3.55
C TYR A 1165 15.11 -24.12 -4.91
N ILE A 1166 14.71 -22.94 -5.42
CA ILE A 1166 15.29 -22.35 -6.63
C ILE A 1166 16.70 -21.82 -6.35
N GLN A 1167 16.91 -21.11 -5.24
CA GLN A 1167 18.21 -20.51 -4.91
C GLN A 1167 19.31 -21.55 -4.66
N ASP A 1168 19.02 -22.63 -3.93
CA ASP A 1168 19.96 -23.73 -3.67
C ASP A 1168 20.50 -24.35 -4.97
N LYS A 1169 19.65 -24.44 -6.00
CA LYS A 1169 20.00 -25.01 -7.31
C LYS A 1169 20.68 -24.01 -8.26
N ASN A 1170 20.57 -22.71 -7.97
CA ASN A 1170 21.03 -21.63 -8.85
C ASN A 1170 22.09 -20.72 -8.24
N ASN A 1171 22.73 -21.11 -7.12
CA ASN A 1171 23.71 -20.32 -6.36
C ASN A 1171 23.14 -18.98 -5.84
N GLY A 1172 21.98 -19.01 -5.19
CA GLY A 1172 21.37 -17.81 -4.57
C GLY A 1172 20.62 -16.89 -5.55
N ARG A 1173 20.20 -17.40 -6.72
CA ARG A 1173 19.64 -16.60 -7.83
C ARG A 1173 18.27 -17.10 -8.30
N ASN A 1174 17.78 -16.46 -9.36
CA ASN A 1174 16.55 -16.68 -10.11
C ASN A 1174 15.24 -16.31 -9.37
N ILE A 1175 15.28 -15.31 -8.48
CA ILE A 1175 14.10 -14.79 -7.77
C ILE A 1175 13.89 -13.29 -8.06
N THR A 1176 12.89 -12.98 -8.88
CA THR A 1176 12.47 -11.62 -9.24
C THR A 1176 11.20 -11.25 -8.49
N LEU A 1177 11.29 -10.37 -7.51
CA LEU A 1177 10.14 -9.86 -6.76
C LEU A 1177 9.69 -8.50 -7.30
N LEU A 1178 8.38 -8.26 -7.33
CA LEU A 1178 7.79 -6.95 -7.67
C LEU A 1178 6.87 -6.49 -6.53
N SER A 1179 6.88 -5.19 -6.22
CA SER A 1179 5.78 -4.54 -5.50
C SER A 1179 5.86 -3.02 -5.62
N ALA A 1180 4.75 -2.31 -5.41
CA ALA A 1180 4.79 -0.87 -5.11
C ALA A 1180 5.21 -0.57 -3.66
N THR A 1181 4.83 -1.43 -2.71
CA THR A 1181 4.94 -1.20 -1.26
C THR A 1181 5.33 -2.50 -0.54
N PRO A 1182 6.62 -2.89 -0.55
CA PRO A 1182 7.06 -4.21 -0.06
C PRO A 1182 6.96 -4.43 1.46
N PHE A 1183 6.86 -3.36 2.26
CA PHE A 1183 6.86 -3.40 3.72
C PHE A 1183 5.68 -2.58 4.28
N THR A 1184 5.09 -3.01 5.41
CA THR A 1184 3.96 -2.32 6.08
C THR A 1184 4.28 -1.89 7.52
N ASN A 1185 5.52 -1.43 7.74
CA ASN A 1185 6.06 -0.95 9.02
C ASN A 1185 6.10 -2.01 10.15
N LYS A 1186 6.15 -3.31 9.83
CA LYS A 1186 6.42 -4.38 10.79
C LYS A 1186 7.86 -4.93 10.63
N PRO A 1187 8.63 -5.12 11.71
CA PRO A 1187 10.01 -5.64 11.64
C PRO A 1187 10.11 -6.98 10.90
N LEU A 1188 9.20 -7.91 11.24
CA LEU A 1188 9.18 -9.28 10.72
C LEU A 1188 8.92 -9.34 9.21
N GLU A 1189 8.35 -8.30 8.59
CA GLU A 1189 8.13 -8.24 7.14
C GLU A 1189 9.42 -7.88 6.39
N TYR A 1190 10.28 -7.03 6.96
CA TYR A 1190 11.59 -6.71 6.37
C TYR A 1190 12.46 -7.96 6.28
N TYR A 1191 12.61 -8.69 7.40
CA TYR A 1191 13.35 -9.96 7.41
C TYR A 1191 12.72 -10.99 6.47
N SER A 1192 11.38 -11.12 6.50
CA SER A 1192 10.65 -12.07 5.63
C SER A 1192 10.94 -11.81 4.14
N ILE A 1193 10.83 -10.56 3.66
CA ILE A 1193 11.15 -10.21 2.27
C ILE A 1193 12.64 -10.40 1.96
N LEU A 1194 13.56 -10.03 2.87
CA LEU A 1194 14.99 -10.23 2.65
C LEU A 1194 15.36 -11.72 2.57
N SER A 1195 14.71 -12.59 3.34
CA SER A 1195 14.89 -14.05 3.27
C SER A 1195 14.44 -14.67 1.94
N LEU A 1196 13.65 -13.96 1.13
CA LEU A 1196 13.28 -14.37 -0.23
C LEU A 1196 14.36 -14.06 -1.29
N ILE A 1197 15.33 -13.18 -0.99
CA ILE A 1197 16.30 -12.65 -1.98
C ILE A 1197 17.76 -12.60 -1.53
N ALA A 1198 18.04 -12.82 -0.25
CA ALA A 1198 19.38 -12.63 0.32
C ALA A 1198 19.69 -13.63 1.45
N ASN A 1199 18.98 -14.76 1.53
CA ASN A 1199 19.00 -15.63 2.71
C ASN A 1199 20.42 -16.13 3.06
N LYS A 1200 21.12 -16.72 2.09
CA LYS A 1200 22.52 -17.12 2.22
C LYS A 1200 23.45 -15.96 2.59
N ARG A 1201 23.16 -14.73 2.15
CA ARG A 1201 23.96 -13.55 2.52
C ARG A 1201 23.70 -13.09 3.96
N LEU A 1202 22.47 -13.24 4.47
CA LEU A 1202 22.16 -13.03 5.90
C LEU A 1202 22.91 -14.06 6.76
N GLU A 1203 22.96 -15.32 6.31
CA GLU A 1203 23.73 -16.41 6.93
C GLU A 1203 25.24 -16.12 6.95
N GLU A 1204 25.85 -15.86 5.78
CA GLU A 1204 27.28 -15.52 5.64
C GLU A 1204 27.69 -14.24 6.41
N SER A 1205 26.74 -13.38 6.75
CA SER A 1205 26.96 -12.14 7.52
C SER A 1205 26.61 -12.27 9.02
N GLY A 1206 26.21 -13.45 9.52
CA GLY A 1206 25.85 -13.66 10.94
C GLY A 1206 24.46 -13.14 11.35
N TYR A 1207 23.68 -12.60 10.41
CA TYR A 1207 22.32 -12.08 10.62
C TYR A 1207 21.23 -13.14 10.36
N PHE A 1208 21.59 -14.41 10.46
CA PHE A 1208 20.68 -15.54 10.38
C PHE A 1208 19.66 -15.55 11.53
N ASN A 1209 20.08 -15.12 12.72
CA ASN A 1209 19.17 -14.95 13.85
C ASN A 1209 18.45 -13.60 13.73
N VAL A 1210 17.11 -13.64 13.79
CA VAL A 1210 16.22 -12.47 13.62
C VAL A 1210 16.44 -11.41 14.73
N ASN A 1211 16.89 -11.80 15.94
CA ASN A 1211 17.29 -10.81 16.96
C ASN A 1211 18.50 -10.01 16.47
N ASN A 1212 19.58 -10.69 16.06
CA ASN A 1212 20.82 -10.07 15.59
C ASN A 1212 20.57 -9.09 14.43
N PHE A 1213 19.69 -9.47 13.49
CA PHE A 1213 19.31 -8.59 12.39
C PHE A 1213 18.58 -7.32 12.88
N PHE A 1214 17.60 -7.45 13.77
CA PHE A 1214 16.88 -6.28 14.31
C PHE A 1214 17.78 -5.40 15.19
N GLU A 1215 18.60 -5.99 16.06
CA GLU A 1215 19.51 -5.26 16.95
C GLU A 1215 20.64 -4.53 16.20
N THR A 1216 20.95 -4.95 14.97
CA THR A 1216 21.96 -4.28 14.11
C THR A 1216 21.35 -3.24 13.17
N PHE A 1217 20.17 -3.51 12.61
CA PHE A 1217 19.63 -2.74 11.47
C PHE A 1217 18.32 -1.99 11.74
N MET A 1218 17.73 -2.10 12.94
CA MET A 1218 16.43 -1.51 13.24
C MET A 1218 16.41 -0.82 14.61
N GLU A 1219 15.78 0.35 14.71
CA GLU A 1219 15.62 1.06 16.00
C GLU A 1219 14.18 0.93 16.52
N ALA A 1220 14.02 0.41 17.75
CA ALA A 1220 12.72 0.21 18.39
C ALA A 1220 12.30 1.40 19.28
N ASP A 1221 11.65 2.39 18.67
CA ASP A 1221 11.05 3.50 19.39
C ASP A 1221 9.69 3.10 19.99
N ASN A 1222 9.53 3.31 21.30
CA ASN A 1222 8.33 2.88 22.03
C ASN A 1222 7.38 4.07 22.24
N ASP A 1223 6.54 4.34 21.24
CA ASP A 1223 5.47 5.34 21.30
C ASP A 1223 4.55 5.08 22.51
N MET A 1224 4.16 6.16 23.20
CA MET A 1224 3.18 6.14 24.28
C MET A 1224 1.74 6.26 23.74
N GLU A 1225 1.13 5.14 23.37
CA GLU A 1225 -0.26 5.07 22.93
C GLU A 1225 -1.19 4.88 24.15
N ILE A 1226 -2.01 5.88 24.49
CA ILE A 1226 -3.07 5.71 25.49
C ILE A 1226 -4.19 4.87 24.86
N ASP A 1227 -4.47 3.71 25.46
CA ASP A 1227 -5.38 2.72 24.91
C ASP A 1227 -6.87 3.08 25.12
N ALA A 1228 -7.77 2.26 24.58
CA ALA A 1228 -9.22 2.47 24.63
C ALA A 1228 -9.85 2.46 26.05
N ARG A 1229 -9.08 2.18 27.11
CA ARG A 1229 -9.48 2.25 28.53
C ARG A 1229 -8.88 3.42 29.28
N GLY A 1230 -7.90 4.12 28.68
CA GLY A 1230 -7.04 5.08 29.36
C GLY A 1230 -5.74 4.48 29.92
N ASP A 1231 -5.50 3.18 29.71
CA ASP A 1231 -4.25 2.53 30.12
C ASP A 1231 -3.10 2.97 29.18
N VAL A 1232 -1.94 3.36 29.73
CA VAL A 1232 -0.75 3.65 28.92
C VAL A 1232 -0.21 2.35 28.31
N LYS A 1233 -0.10 2.30 26.98
CA LYS A 1233 0.54 1.20 26.25
C LYS A 1233 1.72 1.69 25.43
N PHE A 1234 2.81 0.96 25.54
CA PHE A 1234 3.97 1.13 24.67
C PHE A 1234 3.76 0.35 23.38
N LYS A 1235 3.80 1.08 22.28
CA LYS A 1235 3.81 0.53 20.94
C LYS A 1235 5.21 0.68 20.37
N ALA A 1236 5.91 -0.43 20.23
CA ALA A 1236 7.18 -0.48 19.52
C ALA A 1236 6.94 -0.20 18.02
N ASN A 1237 7.02 1.08 17.66
CA ASN A 1237 7.33 1.50 16.30
C ASN A 1237 8.78 1.09 16.01
N VAL A 1238 9.09 0.85 14.73
CA VAL A 1238 10.43 0.43 14.35
C VAL A 1238 10.85 1.17 13.08
N ARG A 1239 12.05 1.76 13.15
CA ARG A 1239 12.71 2.54 12.10
C ARG A 1239 13.83 1.73 11.46
#